data_AF-A0A6T9Y1H5-F1
#
_entry.id   AF-A0A6T9Y1H5-F1
#
_cell.length_a   1.000
_cell.length_b   1.000
_cell.length_c   1.000
_cell.angle_alpha   90.00
_cell.angle_beta   90.00
_cell.angle_gamma   90.00
#
_symmetry.space_group_name_H-M   'P 1'
#
loop_
_entity.id
_entity.type
_entity.pdbx_description
1 polymer ?
#
loop_
_entity_poly.entity_id
_entity_poly.type
_entity_poly.pdbx_seq_one_letter_code
_entity_poly.pdbx_strand_id
1 'polypeptide(L)'
;MNGYKIKFFHFSKIWLIAFFMGVISLPSFAQSQCEEKSVRLLNDWGDRNQFTFTPTSHNVQGAVVESGCVVLNELEEELTATTQRGSLISLNGSDFSNGPIRVRNRDKIELMFLTPNKIGESVTDRLILTKAETNSHWYYPWTISTVESETLPESCFEANFTFDEKRQRLRVFELPPSKYQKPSSQIISRCIKVTNLPQPVLASMQRDGEFSINNEPYSTSTRIISNGDIITLRKNASNVKGDVLLDRLTLQQELDSGEISTTYYQWFVANESNNSFDHISDCYALYKHSANSTILPHTVVSDESPRAISQCVVNAEPQSTLTLKSLQKHSQVFVNNNLTTDELIELNYGDRLHFEYSFSVPSFSYSWFNYQTIWEDGSVSASNIKWIIENNITTYNDSLPVNSSVPSYQVDVSMFENCRSSSFHLRVNDSRFFAAAALPSNLYQPLNTEIYSNCIQFEGLEAPMKLKSHNNSFFSINSQPFSNEETLVTNGDKLVFATTTPNDFNSSKTIRAQVIPGEGAIDDRVFFLNWSIQTTNTERAPKTWKIGPNQNYREMDDIAHQLIAGDVVEVQGDADYKPFILFNTSGTPSLPIKIVGTTVNNKRPKFIGNHKDWKWTIAVRNSHSIELENLEVTGGDNICIRHESDNLKIINSYIHNCPHIGIMGTDSNSGSISILDTEVTNSGGLPDPSQKWGHPIYVATDQFRFPGSVLRVENSFLHNNRGNSIKSRAENTKLYYNWIEVSDIEQSRYAIELIGPEMRSVGVMDQDVVGNSIVMNKDFAVARFGNDGSGGSNGRVRFANNLFVINADSYNTYLFNLTYAMTSFTLQNNLIHSLDNNVDIRYLLRDDVNPGNWEQDYVGIFIENNTFSNIMRLKSSNLPDTAGSTSEHILGTERWSNNDYAQDVISTSVHNGLVEQIWGYQENTMPYQLNVPDYLILDEYLVGAPVDKMRLSRPIPGESIH
;
A
#
# COMPACT_ATOMS: atom_id res chain seq x y z
N MET A 1 -73.75 13.76 -4.52
CA MET A 1 -73.56 15.21 -4.59
C MET A 1 -72.27 15.49 -5.34
N ASN A 2 -72.44 16.06 -6.53
CA ASN A 2 -71.54 16.87 -7.35
C ASN A 2 -70.08 16.45 -7.63
N GLY A 3 -69.84 16.11 -8.90
CA GLY A 3 -68.65 16.58 -9.66
C GLY A 3 -67.75 15.49 -10.25
N TYR A 4 -68.19 14.68 -11.24
CA TYR A 4 -67.92 14.83 -12.70
C TYR A 4 -66.43 14.64 -13.11
N LYS A 5 -65.96 13.80 -14.05
CA LYS A 5 -66.50 12.98 -15.19
C LYS A 5 -65.46 11.88 -15.55
N ILE A 6 -65.80 10.58 -15.67
CA ILE A 6 -66.20 9.76 -16.87
C ILE A 6 -65.02 9.48 -17.84
N LYS A 7 -64.43 8.25 -17.89
CA LYS A 7 -64.81 6.97 -18.61
C LYS A 7 -64.50 7.03 -20.13
N PHE A 8 -64.11 6.01 -20.90
CA PHE A 8 -64.06 4.53 -20.82
C PHE A 8 -63.33 4.05 -22.11
N PHE A 9 -62.65 2.89 -22.13
CA PHE A 9 -63.07 1.65 -22.85
C PHE A 9 -61.91 0.65 -23.08
N HIS A 10 -62.19 -0.59 -22.69
CA HIS A 10 -61.60 -1.84 -23.18
C HIS A 10 -61.86 -2.04 -24.68
N PHE A 11 -60.98 -2.78 -25.36
CA PHE A 11 -61.37 -3.96 -26.15
C PHE A 11 -60.18 -4.92 -26.37
N SER A 12 -60.54 -6.16 -26.70
CA SER A 12 -59.89 -7.44 -26.49
C SER A 12 -59.11 -8.01 -27.69
N LYS A 13 -58.15 -8.90 -27.38
CA LYS A 13 -57.56 -10.03 -28.14
C LYS A 13 -58.03 -10.31 -29.58
N ILE A 14 -57.08 -10.46 -30.52
CA ILE A 14 -57.12 -11.40 -31.66
C ILE A 14 -55.72 -12.01 -31.91
N TRP A 15 -55.73 -13.27 -32.35
CA TRP A 15 -54.67 -14.27 -32.50
C TRP A 15 -53.93 -14.23 -33.87
N LEU A 16 -52.69 -14.75 -33.87
CA LEU A 16 -51.95 -15.51 -34.90
C LEU A 16 -51.62 -14.89 -36.29
N ILE A 17 -50.35 -15.01 -36.70
CA ILE A 17 -49.89 -15.69 -37.94
C ILE A 17 -48.36 -15.86 -37.88
N ALA A 18 -47.91 -17.04 -38.31
CA ALA A 18 -46.52 -17.47 -38.42
C ALA A 18 -45.94 -17.21 -39.83
N PHE A 19 -44.60 -17.33 -39.90
CA PHE A 19 -43.79 -17.89 -40.99
C PHE A 19 -43.06 -16.96 -42.01
N PHE A 20 -41.77 -17.31 -42.14
CA PHE A 20 -40.84 -17.30 -43.29
C PHE A 20 -39.60 -16.37 -43.28
N MET A 21 -38.48 -17.06 -43.54
CA MET A 21 -37.06 -16.72 -43.57
C MET A 21 -36.66 -15.52 -44.44
N GLY A 22 -35.49 -14.94 -44.14
CA GLY A 22 -34.71 -14.21 -45.14
C GLY A 22 -33.54 -13.42 -44.56
N VAL A 23 -32.35 -14.03 -44.60
CA VAL A 23 -31.03 -13.46 -44.29
C VAL A 23 -30.75 -12.18 -45.08
N ILE A 24 -30.39 -11.07 -44.41
CA ILE A 24 -29.46 -10.05 -44.93
C ILE A 24 -28.59 -9.52 -43.79
N SER A 25 -27.29 -9.79 -43.89
CA SER A 25 -26.19 -9.17 -43.16
C SER A 25 -26.04 -7.68 -43.50
N LEU A 26 -25.76 -6.83 -42.51
CA LEU A 26 -25.22 -5.48 -42.73
C LEU A 26 -23.94 -5.25 -41.89
N PRO A 27 -22.96 -4.48 -42.39
CA PRO A 27 -21.57 -4.50 -41.95
C PRO A 27 -21.28 -3.59 -40.73
N SER A 28 -20.11 -3.79 -40.13
CA SER A 28 -19.50 -2.94 -39.09
C SER A 28 -19.28 -1.49 -39.54
N PHE A 29 -19.52 -0.52 -38.65
CA PHE A 29 -18.86 0.80 -38.69
C PHE A 29 -18.67 1.34 -37.27
N ALA A 30 -17.41 1.37 -36.80
CA ALA A 30 -16.97 2.33 -35.80
C ALA A 30 -16.79 3.67 -36.52
N GLN A 31 -17.55 4.69 -36.12
CA GLN A 31 -17.39 6.06 -36.62
C GLN A 31 -17.08 6.94 -35.40
N SER A 32 -15.92 7.60 -35.41
CA SER A 32 -15.58 8.65 -34.44
C SER A 32 -16.67 9.73 -34.49
N GLN A 33 -17.34 9.99 -33.36
CA GLN A 33 -18.40 10.99 -33.32
C GLN A 33 -17.78 12.40 -33.22
N CYS A 34 -18.09 13.27 -34.18
CA CYS A 34 -17.74 14.70 -34.16
C CYS A 34 -18.63 15.45 -33.16
N GLU A 35 -18.11 16.52 -32.55
CA GLU A 35 -18.86 17.30 -31.55
C GLU A 35 -19.82 18.29 -32.23
N GLU A 36 -21.10 18.27 -31.88
CA GLU A 36 -22.09 19.20 -32.42
C GLU A 36 -22.06 20.56 -31.70
N LYS A 37 -21.91 21.66 -32.45
CA LYS A 37 -21.86 23.03 -31.90
C LYS A 37 -22.83 23.95 -32.60
N SER A 38 -23.73 24.59 -31.83
CA SER A 38 -24.61 25.64 -32.35
C SER A 38 -23.88 26.98 -32.50
N VAL A 39 -24.08 27.64 -33.64
CA VAL A 39 -23.55 29.00 -33.93
C VAL A 39 -24.44 30.11 -33.34
N ARG A 40 -25.63 29.75 -32.81
CA ARG A 40 -26.69 30.71 -32.42
C ARG A 40 -26.99 30.84 -30.95
N LEU A 41 -26.49 29.95 -30.09
CA LEU A 41 -26.78 30.02 -28.66
C LEU A 41 -26.36 31.39 -28.11
N LEU A 42 -27.31 32.12 -27.55
CA LEU A 42 -27.06 33.32 -26.75
C LEU A 42 -27.01 32.87 -25.28
N ASN A 43 -26.12 33.46 -24.47
CA ASN A 43 -26.26 33.33 -23.03
C ASN A 43 -27.46 34.16 -22.52
N ASP A 44 -27.81 33.98 -21.25
CA ASP A 44 -28.95 34.64 -20.59
C ASP A 44 -28.86 36.19 -20.59
N TRP A 45 -27.72 36.76 -21.02
CA TRP A 45 -27.48 38.21 -21.14
C TRP A 45 -27.51 38.73 -22.58
N GLY A 46 -27.81 37.87 -23.55
CA GLY A 46 -27.92 38.25 -24.96
C GLY A 46 -26.59 38.32 -25.71
N ASP A 47 -25.49 37.86 -25.10
CA ASP A 47 -24.21 37.71 -25.78
C ASP A 47 -24.15 36.34 -26.49
N ARG A 48 -23.61 36.31 -27.71
CA ARG A 48 -23.46 35.06 -28.48
C ARG A 48 -22.42 34.16 -27.83
N ASN A 49 -22.83 32.96 -27.41
CA ASN A 49 -21.93 31.93 -26.93
C ASN A 49 -21.00 31.50 -28.08
N GLN A 50 -19.76 31.95 -28.03
CA GLN A 50 -18.70 31.43 -28.88
C GLN A 50 -18.26 30.08 -28.31
N PHE A 51 -18.29 29.02 -29.13
CA PHE A 51 -17.65 27.77 -28.74
C PHE A 51 -16.14 27.87 -28.96
N THR A 52 -15.38 27.04 -28.26
CA THR A 52 -13.92 26.95 -28.40
C THR A 52 -13.61 25.53 -28.84
N PHE A 53 -12.70 25.37 -29.80
CA PHE A 53 -12.18 24.04 -30.11
C PHE A 53 -11.39 23.56 -28.90
N THR A 54 -11.52 22.28 -28.55
CA THR A 54 -10.71 21.67 -27.50
C THR A 54 -9.23 22.01 -27.74
N PRO A 55 -8.54 22.62 -26.76
CA PRO A 55 -7.14 22.95 -26.91
C PRO A 55 -6.33 21.71 -27.25
N THR A 56 -5.43 21.83 -28.22
CA THR A 56 -4.53 20.73 -28.60
C THR A 56 -3.15 21.03 -28.04
N SER A 57 -2.53 20.04 -27.42
CA SER A 57 -1.16 20.18 -26.93
C SER A 57 -0.27 19.07 -27.50
N HIS A 58 0.99 19.41 -27.77
CA HIS A 58 1.97 18.44 -28.24
C HIS A 58 3.34 18.76 -27.61
N ASN A 59 4.09 17.73 -27.30
CA ASN A 59 5.41 17.83 -26.67
C ASN A 59 6.57 18.04 -27.67
N VAL A 60 6.28 18.21 -28.96
CA VAL A 60 7.28 18.36 -30.03
C VAL A 60 7.08 19.73 -30.67
N GLN A 61 8.11 20.57 -30.62
CA GLN A 61 8.10 21.89 -31.25
C GLN A 61 7.95 21.75 -32.77
N GLY A 62 7.05 22.54 -33.37
CA GLY A 62 6.80 22.52 -34.81
C GLY A 62 6.12 21.25 -35.33
N ALA A 63 5.58 20.40 -34.45
CA ALA A 63 4.75 19.26 -34.87
C ALA A 63 3.43 19.73 -35.48
N VAL A 64 2.99 19.05 -36.53
CA VAL A 64 1.66 19.21 -37.12
C VAL A 64 0.64 18.61 -36.16
N VAL A 65 -0.36 19.40 -35.80
CA VAL A 65 -1.46 18.97 -34.95
C VAL A 65 -2.79 19.32 -35.60
N GLU A 66 -3.79 18.49 -35.32
CA GLU A 66 -5.16 18.66 -35.81
C GLU A 66 -6.11 18.92 -34.62
N SER A 67 -7.18 19.66 -34.86
CA SER A 67 -8.25 19.87 -33.88
C SER A 67 -9.19 18.66 -33.85
N GLY A 68 -10.00 18.54 -32.80
CA GLY A 68 -11.19 17.68 -32.86
C GLY A 68 -12.16 18.16 -33.96
N CYS A 69 -12.93 17.23 -34.52
CA CYS A 69 -13.97 17.50 -35.50
C CYS A 69 -15.21 18.16 -34.87
N VAL A 70 -15.66 19.27 -35.47
CA VAL A 70 -16.88 19.97 -35.05
C VAL A 70 -17.94 19.93 -36.16
N VAL A 71 -19.16 19.52 -35.82
CA VAL A 71 -20.35 19.66 -36.67
C VAL A 71 -21.03 20.99 -36.36
N LEU A 72 -21.14 21.85 -37.36
CA LEU A 72 -21.84 23.13 -37.23
C LEU A 72 -23.35 22.93 -37.24
N ASN A 73 -24.05 23.34 -36.19
CA ASN A 73 -25.51 23.22 -36.08
C ASN A 73 -26.20 24.60 -35.95
N GLU A 74 -27.48 24.64 -36.31
CA GLU A 74 -28.33 25.84 -36.27
C GLU A 74 -27.85 27.01 -37.14
N LEU A 75 -27.16 26.73 -38.25
CA LEU A 75 -26.88 27.73 -39.28
C LEU A 75 -28.16 27.97 -40.09
N GLU A 76 -28.68 29.19 -40.06
CA GLU A 76 -29.84 29.57 -40.89
C GLU A 76 -29.51 29.74 -42.38
N GLU A 77 -28.23 29.90 -42.71
CA GLU A 77 -27.75 30.13 -44.08
C GLU A 77 -26.26 29.77 -44.22
N GLU A 78 -25.74 29.82 -45.45
CA GLU A 78 -24.33 29.54 -45.73
C GLU A 78 -23.41 30.64 -45.18
N LEU A 79 -22.35 30.25 -44.48
CA LEU A 79 -21.32 31.14 -43.97
C LEU A 79 -19.98 30.87 -44.68
N THR A 80 -19.05 31.82 -44.59
CA THR A 80 -17.67 31.62 -45.06
C THR A 80 -16.73 31.42 -43.89
N ALA A 81 -16.03 30.29 -43.86
CA ALA A 81 -15.03 29.92 -42.87
C ALA A 81 -13.62 30.32 -43.32
N THR A 82 -12.89 31.00 -42.45
CA THR A 82 -11.48 31.40 -42.62
C THR A 82 -10.74 31.27 -41.29
N THR A 83 -9.40 31.33 -41.28
CA THR A 83 -8.61 31.30 -40.03
C THR A 83 -7.79 32.57 -39.87
N GLN A 84 -7.47 32.94 -38.63
CA GLN A 84 -6.82 34.22 -38.32
C GLN A 84 -5.28 34.16 -38.45
N ARG A 85 -4.66 33.04 -38.07
CA ARG A 85 -3.20 32.82 -38.04
C ARG A 85 -2.75 31.74 -39.04
N GLY A 86 -3.63 31.31 -39.94
CA GLY A 86 -3.28 30.45 -41.07
C GLY A 86 -3.39 28.95 -40.79
N SER A 87 -4.17 28.53 -39.78
CA SER A 87 -4.60 27.13 -39.66
C SER A 87 -5.32 26.70 -40.93
N LEU A 88 -4.98 25.49 -41.41
CA LEU A 88 -5.63 24.89 -42.56
C LEU A 88 -6.98 24.31 -42.14
N ILE A 89 -7.97 24.37 -43.02
CA ILE A 89 -9.33 23.89 -42.75
C ILE A 89 -9.59 22.64 -43.61
N SER A 90 -10.10 21.59 -42.99
CA SER A 90 -10.75 20.47 -43.68
C SER A 90 -12.27 20.60 -43.54
N LEU A 91 -13.00 20.35 -44.62
CA LEU A 91 -14.47 20.33 -44.65
C LEU A 91 -14.95 18.92 -45.00
N ASN A 92 -15.74 18.32 -44.11
CA ASN A 92 -16.35 17.00 -44.33
C ASN A 92 -15.32 15.89 -44.69
N GLY A 93 -14.10 15.98 -44.15
CA GLY A 93 -13.02 15.01 -44.40
C GLY A 93 -12.27 15.21 -45.71
N SER A 94 -12.35 16.39 -46.32
CA SER A 94 -11.51 16.76 -47.47
C SER A 94 -10.06 17.02 -47.06
N ASP A 95 -9.16 17.16 -48.04
CA ASP A 95 -7.79 17.62 -47.77
C ASP A 95 -7.80 19.01 -47.11
N PHE A 96 -6.83 19.25 -46.23
CA PHE A 96 -6.65 20.52 -45.53
C PHE A 96 -6.21 21.63 -46.49
N SER A 97 -6.89 22.79 -46.45
CA SER A 97 -6.60 23.90 -47.36
C SER A 97 -6.61 25.27 -46.67
N ASN A 98 -5.89 26.22 -47.27
CA ASN A 98 -5.72 27.59 -46.77
C ASN A 98 -6.60 28.54 -47.60
N GLY A 99 -7.89 28.65 -47.27
CA GLY A 99 -8.79 29.49 -48.06
C GLY A 99 -10.16 29.68 -47.43
N PRO A 100 -10.93 30.68 -47.89
CA PRO A 100 -12.32 30.83 -47.49
C PRO A 100 -13.14 29.64 -47.99
N ILE A 101 -13.66 28.83 -47.08
CA ILE A 101 -14.49 27.68 -47.39
C ILE A 101 -15.95 28.01 -47.07
N ARG A 102 -16.87 27.70 -47.97
CA ARG A 102 -18.30 27.83 -47.68
C ARG A 102 -18.75 26.68 -46.79
N VAL A 103 -19.46 27.03 -45.72
CA VAL A 103 -19.94 26.06 -44.73
C VAL A 103 -21.44 26.22 -44.53
N ARG A 104 -22.12 25.09 -44.38
CA ARG A 104 -23.57 24.97 -44.25
C ARG A 104 -23.93 24.31 -42.93
N ASN A 105 -25.21 24.36 -42.60
CA ASN A 105 -25.73 23.62 -41.47
C ASN A 105 -25.40 22.12 -41.61
N ARG A 106 -24.88 21.52 -40.54
CA ARG A 106 -24.36 20.16 -40.39
C ARG A 106 -23.04 19.84 -41.10
N ASP A 107 -22.33 20.82 -41.64
CA ASP A 107 -20.98 20.58 -42.15
C ASP A 107 -19.99 20.33 -40.99
N LYS A 108 -19.04 19.42 -41.23
CA LYS A 108 -17.95 19.04 -40.32
C LYS A 108 -16.70 19.85 -40.63
N ILE A 109 -16.09 20.42 -39.61
CA ILE A 109 -14.87 21.23 -39.72
C ILE A 109 -13.79 20.69 -38.79
N GLU A 110 -12.59 20.54 -39.33
CA GLU A 110 -11.34 20.27 -38.61
C GLU A 110 -10.29 21.31 -39.00
N LEU A 111 -9.42 21.65 -38.05
CA LEU A 111 -8.33 22.61 -38.23
C LEU A 111 -6.98 21.91 -38.08
N MET A 112 -5.97 22.38 -38.80
CA MET A 112 -4.60 21.88 -38.69
C MET A 112 -3.61 23.04 -38.59
N PHE A 113 -2.65 22.94 -37.67
CA PHE A 113 -1.61 23.95 -37.47
C PHE A 113 -0.32 23.36 -36.91
N LEU A 114 0.74 24.17 -36.87
CA LEU A 114 2.01 23.81 -36.26
C LEU A 114 2.04 24.26 -34.79
N THR A 115 2.57 23.42 -33.92
CA THR A 115 2.82 23.80 -32.52
C THR A 115 3.89 24.90 -32.41
N PRO A 116 3.84 25.76 -31.37
CA PRO A 116 4.82 26.82 -31.20
C PRO A 116 6.27 26.33 -31.11
N ASN A 117 7.21 27.20 -31.48
CA ASN A 117 8.63 26.87 -31.55
C ASN A 117 9.35 26.87 -30.20
N LYS A 118 8.63 27.10 -29.10
CA LYS A 118 9.17 27.09 -27.74
C LYS A 118 8.27 26.31 -26.80
N ILE A 119 8.90 25.53 -25.94
CA ILE A 119 8.25 24.76 -24.87
C ILE A 119 7.68 25.73 -23.83
N GLY A 120 6.48 25.41 -23.33
CA GLY A 120 5.70 26.25 -22.41
C GLY A 120 4.87 27.35 -23.10
N GLU A 121 5.02 27.54 -24.42
CA GLU A 121 4.26 28.55 -25.16
C GLU A 121 2.95 27.99 -25.73
N SER A 122 1.95 28.86 -25.81
CA SER A 122 0.69 28.59 -26.48
C SER A 122 0.41 29.62 -27.57
N VAL A 123 -0.13 29.15 -28.68
CA VAL A 123 -0.63 29.98 -29.78
C VAL A 123 -2.11 29.69 -29.97
N THR A 124 -2.94 30.72 -29.96
CA THR A 124 -4.36 30.60 -30.28
C THR A 124 -4.61 31.13 -31.69
N ASP A 125 -5.05 30.25 -32.59
CA ASP A 125 -5.69 30.65 -33.85
C ASP A 125 -7.22 30.73 -33.64
N ARG A 126 -7.95 31.39 -34.54
CA ARG A 126 -9.40 31.49 -34.53
C ARG A 126 -9.97 31.10 -35.88
N LEU A 127 -10.91 30.17 -35.88
CA LEU A 127 -11.83 30.00 -36.99
C LEU A 127 -12.80 31.18 -36.99
N ILE A 128 -12.91 31.87 -38.12
CA ILE A 128 -13.79 33.00 -38.35
C ILE A 128 -14.87 32.54 -39.32
N LEU A 129 -16.10 32.44 -38.84
CA LEU A 129 -17.27 32.30 -39.72
C LEU A 129 -17.80 33.70 -40.03
N THR A 130 -18.07 33.99 -41.29
CA THR A 130 -18.52 35.31 -41.75
C THR A 130 -19.80 35.20 -42.55
N LYS A 131 -20.78 36.03 -42.19
CA LYS A 131 -21.99 36.29 -42.98
C LYS A 131 -21.73 37.50 -43.86
N ALA A 132 -21.50 37.28 -45.15
CA ALA A 132 -21.07 38.30 -46.09
C ALA A 132 -22.04 39.50 -46.20
N GLU A 133 -23.35 39.25 -46.15
CA GLU A 133 -24.38 40.28 -46.39
C GLU A 133 -24.49 41.31 -45.26
N THR A 134 -24.20 40.92 -44.03
CA THR A 134 -24.32 41.79 -42.83
C THR A 134 -22.97 42.14 -42.22
N ASN A 135 -21.89 41.62 -42.81
CA ASN A 135 -20.54 41.67 -42.27
C ASN A 135 -20.45 41.22 -40.79
N SER A 136 -21.30 40.25 -40.42
CA SER A 136 -21.28 39.65 -39.08
C SER A 136 -20.21 38.56 -39.04
N HIS A 137 -19.36 38.61 -38.02
CA HIS A 137 -18.29 37.64 -37.81
C HIS A 137 -18.49 36.90 -36.49
N TRP A 138 -18.24 35.60 -36.51
CA TRP A 138 -18.16 34.75 -35.33
C TRP A 138 -16.75 34.17 -35.24
N TYR A 139 -16.17 34.26 -34.05
CA TYR A 139 -14.78 33.86 -33.80
C TYR A 139 -14.79 32.66 -32.86
N TYR A 140 -14.11 31.59 -33.27
CA TYR A 140 -14.02 30.35 -32.51
C TYR A 140 -12.55 30.02 -32.28
N PRO A 141 -12.01 30.28 -31.08
CA PRO A 141 -10.60 30.07 -30.82
C PRO A 141 -10.25 28.58 -30.77
N TRP A 142 -9.03 28.27 -31.16
CA TRP A 142 -8.36 27.00 -30.98
C TRP A 142 -6.95 27.27 -30.46
N THR A 143 -6.67 26.84 -29.23
CA THR A 143 -5.37 27.04 -28.59
C THR A 143 -4.51 25.81 -28.79
N ILE A 144 -3.36 26.00 -29.45
CA ILE A 144 -2.32 25.01 -29.62
C ILE A 144 -1.18 25.34 -28.66
N SER A 145 -0.78 24.40 -27.82
CA SER A 145 0.33 24.61 -26.89
C SER A 145 1.46 23.62 -27.12
N THR A 146 2.68 24.11 -27.08
CA THR A 146 3.85 23.27 -26.80
C THR A 146 3.96 23.20 -25.29
N VAL A 147 3.40 22.14 -24.71
CA VAL A 147 3.43 21.96 -23.25
C VAL A 147 4.87 21.80 -22.78
N GLU A 148 5.24 22.54 -21.72
CA GLU A 148 6.31 22.09 -20.83
C GLU A 148 5.91 20.71 -20.35
N SER A 149 6.83 19.75 -20.36
CA SER A 149 6.54 18.36 -20.02
C SER A 149 6.06 18.25 -18.56
N GLU A 150 4.79 18.58 -18.30
CA GLU A 150 3.94 18.04 -17.24
C GLU A 150 3.29 16.73 -17.70
N THR A 151 3.78 16.15 -18.79
CA THR A 151 3.96 14.70 -18.76
C THR A 151 4.99 14.42 -17.67
N LEU A 152 4.54 14.01 -16.48
CA LEU A 152 5.22 12.87 -15.86
C LEU A 152 5.50 11.92 -17.02
N PRO A 153 6.77 11.63 -17.37
CA PRO A 153 7.00 10.62 -18.38
C PRO A 153 6.19 9.42 -17.90
N GLU A 154 5.48 8.74 -18.81
CA GLU A 154 5.20 7.33 -18.60
C GLU A 154 6.40 6.77 -17.86
N SER A 155 6.22 6.40 -16.58
CA SER A 155 7.37 6.20 -15.68
C SER A 155 8.38 5.37 -16.44
N CYS A 156 9.57 5.94 -16.72
CA CYS A 156 10.52 5.24 -17.56
C CYS A 156 10.74 3.88 -16.93
N PHE A 157 10.70 2.83 -17.74
CA PHE A 157 10.90 1.49 -17.27
C PHE A 157 12.26 1.44 -16.56
N GLU A 158 12.25 1.25 -15.24
CA GLU A 158 13.49 1.16 -14.47
C GLU A 158 14.10 -0.21 -14.73
N ALA A 159 15.07 -0.26 -15.63
CA ALA A 159 15.82 -1.47 -15.89
C ALA A 159 17.01 -1.50 -14.93
N ASN A 160 17.11 -2.58 -14.15
CA ASN A 160 18.24 -2.82 -13.28
C ASN A 160 19.38 -3.45 -14.10
N PHE A 161 20.49 -2.72 -14.24
CA PHE A 161 21.66 -3.10 -15.03
C PHE A 161 22.81 -3.65 -14.15
N THR A 162 22.50 -4.42 -13.10
CA THR A 162 23.53 -5.00 -12.22
C THR A 162 24.39 -6.05 -12.96
N PHE A 163 25.69 -5.82 -13.02
CA PHE A 163 26.70 -6.81 -13.42
C PHE A 163 27.21 -7.53 -12.17
N ASP A 164 27.08 -8.86 -12.13
CA ASP A 164 27.48 -9.69 -10.99
C ASP A 164 28.78 -10.43 -11.31
N GLU A 165 29.86 -10.12 -10.59
CA GLU A 165 31.18 -10.75 -10.74
C GLU A 165 31.18 -12.26 -10.48
N LYS A 166 30.22 -12.79 -9.71
CA LYS A 166 30.13 -14.22 -9.37
C LYS A 166 29.29 -15.03 -10.35
N ARG A 167 28.55 -14.38 -11.26
CA ARG A 167 27.65 -15.03 -12.22
C ARG A 167 28.00 -14.59 -13.65
N GLN A 168 29.08 -15.15 -14.19
CA GLN A 168 29.51 -14.97 -15.59
C GLN A 168 28.55 -15.61 -16.62
N ARG A 169 27.27 -15.19 -16.70
CA ARG A 169 26.33 -15.70 -17.72
C ARG A 169 25.40 -14.62 -18.25
N LEU A 170 25.16 -14.66 -19.58
CA LEU A 170 24.22 -13.83 -20.33
C LEU A 170 22.94 -13.58 -19.53
N ARG A 171 22.66 -12.31 -19.19
CA ARG A 171 21.30 -11.88 -18.84
C ARG A 171 20.61 -11.31 -20.09
N VAL A 172 19.39 -11.77 -20.30
CA VAL A 172 18.49 -11.28 -21.33
C VAL A 172 17.31 -10.65 -20.59
N PHE A 173 17.13 -9.34 -20.74
CA PHE A 173 16.00 -8.63 -20.17
C PHE A 173 15.03 -8.25 -21.30
N GLU A 174 13.72 -8.41 -21.09
CA GLU A 174 12.70 -8.05 -22.09
C GLU A 174 12.11 -6.67 -21.78
N LEU A 175 12.09 -5.81 -22.80
CA LEU A 175 11.45 -4.51 -22.75
C LEU A 175 9.96 -4.66 -23.14
N PRO A 176 9.07 -3.79 -22.63
CA PRO A 176 7.66 -3.81 -23.00
C PRO A 176 7.48 -3.83 -24.54
N PRO A 177 6.72 -4.78 -25.10
CA PRO A 177 6.57 -4.91 -26.53
C PRO A 177 5.65 -3.81 -27.10
N SER A 178 5.99 -3.31 -28.29
CA SER A 178 5.14 -2.36 -29.03
C SER A 178 4.20 -3.14 -29.95
N LYS A 179 2.93 -3.32 -29.54
CA LYS A 179 1.90 -4.10 -30.25
C LYS A 179 1.02 -3.21 -31.15
N TYR A 180 0.37 -3.79 -32.17
CA TYR A 180 -0.61 -3.14 -33.06
C TYR A 180 -0.09 -1.90 -33.81
N GLN A 181 1.15 -1.96 -34.26
CA GLN A 181 1.78 -0.85 -34.96
C GLN A 181 1.39 -0.81 -36.44
N LYS A 182 1.21 0.37 -37.03
CA LYS A 182 0.90 0.45 -38.47
C LYS A 182 2.09 -0.10 -39.29
N PRO A 183 1.87 -0.86 -40.38
CA PRO A 183 2.97 -1.34 -41.20
C PRO A 183 3.88 -0.20 -41.68
N SER A 184 5.18 -0.39 -41.59
CA SER A 184 6.21 0.62 -41.91
C SER A 184 6.23 1.88 -41.04
N SER A 185 5.39 2.01 -40.00
CA SER A 185 5.45 3.18 -39.12
C SER A 185 6.69 3.15 -38.24
N GLN A 186 7.27 4.32 -37.98
CA GLN A 186 8.38 4.46 -37.04
C GLN A 186 7.88 4.36 -35.60
N ILE A 187 8.46 3.42 -34.86
CA ILE A 187 8.06 3.09 -33.49
C ILE A 187 9.19 3.49 -32.56
N ILE A 188 8.81 4.09 -31.44
CA ILE A 188 9.72 4.46 -30.36
C ILE A 188 9.32 3.62 -29.14
N SER A 189 10.29 3.00 -28.47
CA SER A 189 10.04 2.27 -27.23
C SER A 189 9.64 3.23 -26.12
N ARG A 190 9.00 2.71 -25.06
CA ARG A 190 8.93 3.44 -23.80
C ARG A 190 10.34 3.79 -23.31
N CYS A 191 10.49 4.94 -22.64
CA CYS A 191 11.78 5.34 -22.08
C CYS A 191 12.22 4.37 -20.99
N ILE A 192 13.53 4.14 -20.89
CA ILE A 192 14.16 3.21 -19.96
C ILE A 192 15.10 4.03 -19.10
N LYS A 193 14.94 3.99 -17.77
CA LYS A 193 15.87 4.64 -16.85
C LYS A 193 16.89 3.62 -16.38
N VAL A 194 18.16 3.91 -16.59
CA VAL A 194 19.29 3.07 -16.18
C VAL A 194 19.46 3.18 -14.67
N THR A 195 19.28 2.07 -13.95
CA THR A 195 19.53 2.00 -12.50
C THR A 195 20.50 0.87 -12.17
N ASN A 196 21.23 1.01 -11.06
CA ASN A 196 22.20 0.04 -10.54
C ASN A 196 23.33 -0.33 -11.51
N LEU A 197 23.77 0.62 -12.33
CA LEU A 197 24.94 0.48 -13.19
C LEU A 197 26.21 1.04 -12.48
N PRO A 198 27.12 0.22 -11.93
CA PRO A 198 28.20 0.72 -11.07
C PRO A 198 29.28 1.51 -11.83
N GLN A 199 29.48 1.23 -13.12
CA GLN A 199 30.38 1.97 -13.99
C GLN A 199 29.77 2.12 -15.39
N PRO A 200 30.09 3.17 -16.16
CA PRO A 200 29.57 3.35 -17.51
C PRO A 200 29.93 2.16 -18.44
N VAL A 201 29.00 1.78 -19.31
CA VAL A 201 29.18 0.63 -20.23
C VAL A 201 28.93 1.02 -21.68
N LEU A 202 29.54 0.29 -22.61
CA LEU A 202 29.33 0.50 -24.04
C LEU A 202 28.00 -0.13 -24.48
N ALA A 203 27.14 0.68 -25.08
CA ALA A 203 25.85 0.30 -25.61
C ALA A 203 25.83 0.35 -27.14
N SER A 204 25.23 -0.66 -27.76
CA SER A 204 25.01 -0.69 -29.22
C SER A 204 23.79 -1.54 -29.58
N MET A 205 23.13 -1.23 -30.70
CA MET A 205 22.05 -2.08 -31.23
C MET A 205 22.63 -3.29 -31.96
N GLN A 206 22.05 -4.47 -31.74
CA GLN A 206 22.48 -5.71 -32.38
C GLN A 206 22.03 -5.77 -33.85
N ARG A 207 20.91 -5.14 -34.21
CA ARG A 207 20.39 -5.08 -35.57
C ARG A 207 20.24 -3.63 -36.04
N ASP A 208 19.25 -3.38 -36.88
CA ASP A 208 18.98 -2.15 -37.61
C ASP A 208 18.22 -1.07 -36.82
N GLY A 209 17.88 -1.33 -35.56
CA GLY A 209 17.29 -0.34 -34.67
C GLY A 209 18.27 0.75 -34.27
N GLU A 210 17.72 1.87 -33.82
CA GLU A 210 18.46 3.02 -33.32
C GLU A 210 18.12 3.23 -31.85
N PHE A 211 18.98 3.94 -31.12
CA PHE A 211 18.71 4.31 -29.74
C PHE A 211 19.16 5.75 -29.46
N SER A 212 18.47 6.37 -28.51
CA SER A 212 18.75 7.69 -27.98
C SER A 212 19.10 7.56 -26.51
N ILE A 213 20.00 8.42 -26.03
CA ILE A 213 20.36 8.56 -24.62
C ILE A 213 20.03 10.00 -24.24
N ASN A 214 19.30 10.21 -23.15
CA ASN A 214 18.93 11.51 -22.61
C ASN A 214 18.31 12.45 -23.66
N ASN A 215 17.49 11.88 -24.56
CA ASN A 215 16.81 12.58 -25.67
C ASN A 215 17.72 13.15 -26.77
N GLU A 216 18.97 12.69 -26.87
CA GLU A 216 19.85 12.98 -28.01
C GLU A 216 19.29 12.41 -29.33
N PRO A 217 19.79 12.84 -30.51
CA PRO A 217 19.39 12.23 -31.78
C PRO A 217 19.64 10.72 -31.79
N TYR A 218 18.59 9.97 -32.16
CA TYR A 218 18.63 8.53 -32.36
C TYR A 218 19.74 8.15 -33.33
N SER A 219 20.48 7.09 -32.99
CA SER A 219 21.59 6.64 -33.81
C SER A 219 21.81 5.13 -33.67
N THR A 220 22.45 4.56 -34.67
CA THR A 220 22.97 3.18 -34.65
C THR A 220 24.39 3.09 -34.07
N SER A 221 25.05 4.24 -33.82
CA SER A 221 26.43 4.25 -33.33
C SER A 221 26.54 3.74 -31.89
N THR A 222 27.63 3.04 -31.58
CA THR A 222 27.97 2.66 -30.22
C THR A 222 28.15 3.90 -29.34
N ARG A 223 27.53 3.92 -28.17
CA ARG A 223 27.58 5.04 -27.21
C ARG A 223 27.78 4.53 -25.80
N ILE A 224 28.32 5.36 -24.91
CA ILE A 224 28.49 5.02 -23.50
C ILE A 224 27.20 5.37 -22.77
N ILE A 225 26.70 4.46 -21.93
CA ILE A 225 25.58 4.70 -21.01
C ILE A 225 26.07 4.67 -19.57
N SER A 226 25.48 5.50 -18.72
CA SER A 226 25.79 5.67 -17.31
C SER A 226 24.55 5.48 -16.43
N ASN A 227 24.77 5.23 -15.14
CA ASN A 227 23.67 5.16 -14.19
C ASN A 227 22.88 6.47 -14.16
N GLY A 228 21.55 6.37 -14.24
CA GLY A 228 20.64 7.51 -14.32
C GLY A 228 20.29 7.96 -15.74
N ASP A 229 20.97 7.44 -16.77
CA ASP A 229 20.63 7.76 -18.17
C ASP A 229 19.23 7.26 -18.53
N ILE A 230 18.59 8.00 -19.44
CA ILE A 230 17.30 7.64 -20.01
C ILE A 230 17.51 7.20 -21.46
N ILE A 231 17.13 5.97 -21.78
CA ILE A 231 17.30 5.37 -23.09
C ILE A 231 15.95 5.17 -23.76
N THR A 232 15.83 5.53 -25.03
CA THR A 232 14.71 5.13 -25.89
C THR A 232 15.24 4.44 -27.13
N LEU A 233 14.53 3.41 -27.58
CA LEU A 233 14.85 2.68 -28.81
C LEU A 233 13.90 3.13 -29.92
N ARG A 234 14.36 3.05 -31.16
CA ARG A 234 13.56 3.40 -32.35
C ARG A 234 13.76 2.36 -33.44
N LYS A 235 12.65 1.93 -34.05
CA LYS A 235 12.65 0.99 -35.16
C LYS A 235 11.39 1.14 -35.99
N ASN A 236 11.47 0.89 -37.30
CA ASN A 236 10.29 0.82 -38.14
C ASN A 236 9.60 -0.53 -37.96
N ALA A 237 8.27 -0.51 -37.79
CA ALA A 237 7.46 -1.72 -37.80
C ALA A 237 7.59 -2.43 -39.16
N SER A 238 7.47 -3.76 -39.18
CA SER A 238 7.53 -4.54 -40.43
C SER A 238 6.50 -4.02 -41.44
N ASN A 239 6.83 -4.08 -42.72
CA ASN A 239 5.89 -3.75 -43.80
C ASN A 239 4.90 -4.90 -44.09
N VAL A 240 5.11 -6.08 -43.49
CA VAL A 240 4.25 -7.27 -43.63
C VAL A 240 3.30 -7.37 -42.45
N LYS A 241 1.99 -7.20 -42.64
CA LYS A 241 0.99 -7.29 -41.56
C LYS A 241 1.03 -8.63 -40.81
N GLY A 242 0.88 -8.58 -39.49
CA GLY A 242 0.98 -9.74 -38.59
C GLY A 242 2.41 -10.16 -38.22
N ASP A 243 3.43 -9.42 -38.68
CA ASP A 243 4.84 -9.75 -38.46
C ASP A 243 5.41 -9.11 -37.18
N VAL A 244 6.39 -9.79 -36.57
CA VAL A 244 7.01 -9.37 -35.30
C VAL A 244 8.52 -9.27 -35.49
N LEU A 245 9.04 -8.06 -35.29
CA LEU A 245 10.48 -7.79 -35.33
C LEU A 245 11.06 -7.79 -33.92
N LEU A 246 12.18 -8.49 -33.74
CA LEU A 246 13.03 -8.41 -32.55
C LEU A 246 14.23 -7.50 -32.83
N ASP A 247 14.57 -6.63 -31.89
CA ASP A 247 15.87 -5.96 -31.82
C ASP A 247 16.46 -6.05 -30.41
N ARG A 248 17.78 -5.83 -30.28
CA ARG A 248 18.47 -5.90 -28.99
C ARG A 248 19.41 -4.74 -28.76
N LEU A 249 19.27 -4.08 -27.61
CA LEU A 249 20.30 -3.22 -27.07
C LEU A 249 21.32 -4.10 -26.34
N THR A 250 22.58 -4.04 -26.78
CA THR A 250 23.70 -4.80 -26.23
C THR A 250 24.54 -3.89 -25.36
N LEU A 251 24.85 -4.33 -24.14
CA LEU A 251 25.71 -3.63 -23.20
C LEU A 251 26.95 -4.44 -22.89
N GLN A 252 28.11 -3.80 -22.99
CA GLN A 252 29.41 -4.43 -22.77
C GLN A 252 30.19 -3.70 -21.67
N GLN A 253 30.63 -4.47 -20.68
CA GLN A 253 31.50 -4.00 -19.59
C GLN A 253 32.79 -4.81 -19.59
N GLU A 254 33.94 -4.13 -19.56
CA GLU A 254 35.22 -4.77 -19.26
C GLU A 254 35.33 -4.97 -17.75
N LEU A 255 35.56 -6.20 -17.32
CA LEU A 255 35.71 -6.57 -15.91
C LEU A 255 37.17 -6.36 -15.47
N ASP A 256 37.41 -6.29 -14.16
CA ASP A 256 38.75 -6.18 -13.57
C ASP A 256 39.70 -7.34 -13.97
N SER A 257 39.14 -8.47 -14.42
CA SER A 257 39.89 -9.61 -14.98
C SER A 257 40.39 -9.42 -16.41
N GLY A 258 39.98 -8.34 -17.11
CA GLY A 258 40.20 -8.11 -18.53
C GLY A 258 39.23 -8.85 -19.46
N GLU A 259 38.23 -9.56 -18.92
CA GLU A 259 37.16 -10.20 -19.69
C GLU A 259 36.01 -9.22 -19.97
N ILE A 260 35.36 -9.36 -21.14
CA ILE A 260 34.19 -8.54 -21.49
C ILE A 260 32.90 -9.27 -21.11
N SER A 261 32.16 -8.71 -20.16
CA SER A 261 30.80 -9.14 -19.83
C SER A 261 29.80 -8.48 -20.78
N THR A 262 28.87 -9.26 -21.34
CA THR A 262 27.85 -8.77 -22.28
C THR A 262 26.43 -9.08 -21.78
N THR A 263 25.59 -8.05 -21.74
CA THR A 263 24.17 -8.13 -21.35
C THR A 263 23.28 -7.66 -22.51
N TYR A 264 22.12 -8.30 -22.69
CA TYR A 264 21.18 -7.97 -23.78
C TYR A 264 19.82 -7.51 -23.25
N TYR A 265 19.27 -6.46 -23.85
CA TYR A 265 17.90 -5.99 -23.63
C TYR A 265 17.12 -6.13 -24.93
N GLN A 266 16.09 -6.97 -24.92
CA GLN A 266 15.30 -7.35 -26.10
C GLN A 266 14.06 -6.49 -26.21
N TRP A 267 13.77 -5.99 -27.42
CA TRP A 267 12.58 -5.22 -27.72
C TRP A 267 11.87 -5.80 -28.93
N PHE A 268 10.56 -6.05 -28.78
CA PHE A 268 9.71 -6.61 -29.82
C PHE A 268 8.74 -5.55 -30.37
N VAL A 269 8.65 -5.48 -31.70
CA VAL A 269 7.75 -4.58 -32.43
C VAL A 269 6.83 -5.41 -33.33
N ALA A 270 5.54 -5.44 -33.00
CA ALA A 270 4.52 -6.19 -33.73
C ALA A 270 3.54 -5.24 -34.42
N ASN A 271 3.26 -5.46 -35.71
CA ASN A 271 2.31 -4.63 -36.45
C ASN A 271 0.88 -5.17 -36.42
N GLU A 272 -0.08 -4.35 -36.84
CA GLU A 272 -1.50 -4.68 -36.95
C GLU A 272 -1.71 -5.93 -37.83
N SER A 273 -2.57 -6.85 -37.36
CA SER A 273 -2.91 -8.06 -38.12
C SER A 273 -3.89 -7.76 -39.26
N ASN A 274 -4.01 -8.67 -40.24
CA ASN A 274 -4.98 -8.52 -41.32
C ASN A 274 -6.42 -8.68 -40.78
N ASN A 275 -7.38 -7.90 -41.29
CA ASN A 275 -8.73 -7.64 -40.77
C ASN A 275 -9.70 -8.86 -40.70
N SER A 276 -9.24 -10.04 -40.29
CA SER A 276 -10.06 -11.23 -40.09
C SER A 276 -10.05 -11.72 -38.64
N PHE A 277 -9.34 -11.04 -37.72
CA PHE A 277 -9.16 -11.51 -36.34
C PHE A 277 -9.10 -10.32 -35.36
N ASP A 278 -10.22 -10.01 -34.70
CA ASP A 278 -10.37 -8.84 -33.82
C ASP A 278 -9.91 -9.05 -32.36
N HIS A 279 -9.38 -10.21 -31.99
CA HIS A 279 -8.88 -10.45 -30.63
C HIS A 279 -7.59 -11.28 -30.62
N ILE A 280 -6.47 -10.62 -30.35
CA ILE A 280 -5.19 -11.28 -30.07
C ILE A 280 -5.00 -11.29 -28.55
N SER A 281 -5.42 -12.37 -27.89
CA SER A 281 -4.88 -12.79 -26.60
C SER A 281 -3.62 -13.63 -26.84
N ASP A 282 -2.66 -13.56 -25.92
CA ASP A 282 -1.28 -14.04 -26.08
C ASP A 282 -1.13 -15.50 -26.58
N CYS A 283 -0.96 -15.67 -27.90
CA CYS A 283 0.01 -16.50 -28.64
C CYS A 283 -0.38 -16.60 -30.15
N TYR A 284 0.61 -16.52 -31.05
CA TYR A 284 0.47 -16.08 -32.46
C TYR A 284 0.19 -17.17 -33.53
N ALA A 285 -0.15 -16.69 -34.73
CA ALA A 285 -0.47 -17.42 -35.97
C ALA A 285 0.75 -17.87 -36.80
N LEU A 286 0.62 -18.97 -37.54
CA LEU A 286 1.63 -19.53 -38.45
C LEU A 286 1.27 -19.23 -39.91
N TYR A 287 2.17 -18.56 -40.66
CA TYR A 287 1.95 -18.20 -42.07
C TYR A 287 2.88 -18.98 -43.02
N LYS A 288 2.36 -19.33 -44.19
CA LYS A 288 3.03 -20.10 -45.25
C LYS A 288 4.28 -19.44 -45.87
N HIS A 289 4.49 -18.14 -45.67
CA HIS A 289 5.47 -17.35 -46.44
C HIS A 289 6.52 -16.54 -45.66
N SER A 290 6.68 -16.72 -44.34
CA SER A 290 7.75 -16.06 -43.58
C SER A 290 8.79 -17.07 -43.06
N ALA A 291 10.04 -16.91 -43.47
CA ALA A 291 11.16 -17.72 -42.98
C ALA A 291 11.55 -17.45 -41.51
N ASN A 292 10.78 -16.63 -40.79
CA ASN A 292 11.06 -16.17 -39.43
C ASN A 292 9.77 -15.99 -38.61
N SER A 293 8.88 -16.97 -38.59
CA SER A 293 7.81 -17.03 -37.56
C SER A 293 8.38 -17.50 -36.22
N THR A 294 9.17 -16.64 -35.56
CA THR A 294 9.58 -16.88 -34.18
C THR A 294 8.39 -16.59 -33.27
N ILE A 295 7.85 -17.64 -32.66
CA ILE A 295 7.00 -17.52 -31.46
C ILE A 295 7.82 -16.77 -30.41
N LEU A 296 7.24 -15.72 -29.80
CA LEU A 296 7.85 -15.01 -28.69
C LEU A 296 8.27 -16.05 -27.63
N PRO A 297 9.50 -16.02 -27.12
CA PRO A 297 9.78 -16.75 -25.90
C PRO A 297 8.84 -16.20 -24.82
N HIS A 298 7.90 -17.02 -24.35
CA HIS A 298 7.19 -16.71 -23.13
C HIS A 298 8.19 -16.86 -21.99
N THR A 299 8.72 -15.76 -21.46
CA THR A 299 9.39 -15.80 -20.16
C THR A 299 8.32 -16.13 -19.12
N VAL A 300 8.23 -17.39 -18.73
CA VAL A 300 7.37 -17.80 -17.60
C VAL A 300 8.23 -17.75 -16.36
N VAL A 301 8.02 -16.71 -15.56
CA VAL A 301 8.59 -16.59 -14.23
C VAL A 301 7.62 -17.27 -13.28
N SER A 302 8.08 -18.34 -12.63
CA SER A 302 7.31 -18.99 -11.57
C SER A 302 7.91 -18.62 -10.22
N ASP A 303 7.19 -17.78 -9.46
CA ASP A 303 7.60 -17.30 -8.13
C ASP A 303 6.92 -18.06 -6.98
N GLU A 304 5.93 -18.90 -7.28
CA GLU A 304 5.06 -19.57 -6.29
C GLU A 304 5.02 -21.10 -6.42
N SER A 305 5.41 -21.66 -7.57
CA SER A 305 5.39 -23.13 -7.83
C SER A 305 6.60 -23.63 -8.61
N PRO A 306 7.14 -24.82 -8.30
CA PRO A 306 8.24 -25.43 -9.05
C PRO A 306 7.84 -25.99 -10.43
N ARG A 307 6.61 -25.71 -10.85
CA ARG A 307 6.09 -25.98 -12.18
C ARG A 307 5.86 -24.64 -12.87
N ALA A 308 6.49 -24.45 -14.02
CA ALA A 308 6.13 -23.37 -14.91
C ALA A 308 5.06 -23.86 -15.87
N ILE A 309 3.94 -23.14 -15.92
CA ILE A 309 2.80 -23.47 -16.77
C ILE A 309 2.62 -22.34 -17.78
N SER A 310 2.55 -22.70 -19.05
CA SER A 310 2.13 -21.80 -20.13
C SER A 310 0.94 -22.41 -20.84
N GLN A 311 -0.09 -21.61 -21.12
CA GLN A 311 -1.25 -22.02 -21.91
C GLN A 311 -1.35 -21.14 -23.15
N CYS A 312 -1.65 -21.75 -24.29
CA CYS A 312 -1.94 -21.06 -25.53
C CYS A 312 -3.01 -21.81 -26.36
N VAL A 313 -3.56 -21.14 -27.36
CA VAL A 313 -4.51 -21.74 -28.31
C VAL A 313 -3.88 -21.73 -29.70
N VAL A 314 -3.91 -22.88 -30.39
CA VAL A 314 -3.35 -23.07 -31.73
C VAL A 314 -4.21 -22.33 -32.73
N ASN A 315 -3.67 -21.25 -33.27
CA ASN A 315 -4.31 -20.42 -34.28
C ASN A 315 -3.62 -20.64 -35.64
N ALA A 316 -3.71 -21.87 -36.17
CA ALA A 316 -3.15 -22.26 -37.47
C ALA A 316 -4.13 -21.99 -38.64
N GLU A 317 -3.70 -22.06 -39.90
CA GLU A 317 -4.65 -21.97 -41.02
C GLU A 317 -5.66 -23.14 -40.93
N PRO A 318 -6.97 -22.89 -41.12
CA PRO A 318 -7.96 -23.98 -41.23
C PRO A 318 -7.48 -24.92 -42.34
N GLN A 319 -7.24 -26.20 -42.01
CA GLN A 319 -6.71 -27.26 -42.91
C GLN A 319 -5.16 -27.43 -42.97
N SER A 320 -4.40 -26.84 -42.05
CA SER A 320 -2.97 -27.18 -41.85
C SER A 320 -2.79 -28.25 -40.75
N THR A 321 -1.78 -29.12 -40.89
CA THR A 321 -1.37 -30.06 -39.83
C THR A 321 -0.07 -29.59 -39.23
N LEU A 322 -0.10 -29.26 -37.94
CA LEU A 322 1.08 -28.86 -37.18
C LEU A 322 1.59 -30.06 -36.38
N THR A 323 2.87 -30.38 -36.50
CA THR A 323 3.53 -31.42 -35.70
C THR A 323 4.52 -30.79 -34.75
N LEU A 324 4.40 -31.11 -33.47
CA LEU A 324 5.24 -30.59 -32.39
C LEU A 324 6.04 -31.73 -31.76
N LYS A 325 7.35 -31.55 -31.64
CA LYS A 325 8.25 -32.49 -30.95
C LYS A 325 8.97 -31.78 -29.81
N SER A 326 8.81 -32.28 -28.59
CA SER A 326 9.65 -31.84 -27.47
C SER A 326 11.06 -32.40 -27.59
N LEU A 327 12.05 -31.57 -27.27
CA LEU A 327 13.46 -31.94 -27.29
C LEU A 327 14.06 -32.18 -25.89
N GLN A 328 13.28 -32.11 -24.80
CA GLN A 328 13.80 -32.22 -23.42
C GLN A 328 13.05 -33.20 -22.51
N LYS A 329 13.77 -33.72 -21.50
CA LYS A 329 13.32 -34.81 -20.61
C LYS A 329 12.40 -34.41 -19.44
N HIS A 330 11.99 -33.14 -19.32
CA HIS A 330 11.18 -32.66 -18.19
C HIS A 330 10.04 -31.69 -18.59
N SER A 331 9.72 -31.65 -19.88
CA SER A 331 8.59 -30.89 -20.42
C SER A 331 7.43 -31.83 -20.72
N GLN A 332 6.25 -31.50 -20.24
CA GLN A 332 4.99 -32.14 -20.61
C GLN A 332 4.20 -31.21 -21.51
N VAL A 333 3.52 -31.80 -22.49
CA VAL A 333 2.66 -31.07 -23.42
C VAL A 333 1.27 -31.66 -23.32
N PHE A 334 0.29 -30.79 -23.13
CA PHE A 334 -1.11 -31.15 -23.07
C PHE A 334 -1.82 -30.47 -24.24
N VAL A 335 -2.68 -31.23 -24.92
CA VAL A 335 -3.53 -30.74 -26.01
C VAL A 335 -4.97 -30.87 -25.57
N ASN A 336 -5.72 -29.77 -25.53
CA ASN A 336 -7.08 -29.70 -25.03
C ASN A 336 -7.23 -30.31 -23.62
N ASN A 337 -6.26 -30.00 -22.74
CA ASN A 337 -6.12 -30.53 -21.37
C ASN A 337 -5.79 -32.03 -21.27
N ASN A 338 -5.49 -32.71 -22.36
CA ASN A 338 -5.04 -34.11 -22.32
C ASN A 338 -3.52 -34.18 -22.49
N LEU A 339 -2.83 -34.85 -21.56
CA LEU A 339 -1.39 -35.09 -21.63
C LEU A 339 -1.07 -35.94 -22.87
N THR A 340 -0.13 -35.48 -23.69
CA THR A 340 0.34 -36.22 -24.86
C THR A 340 1.66 -36.92 -24.57
N THR A 341 1.74 -38.22 -24.90
CA THR A 341 2.94 -39.05 -24.69
C THR A 341 3.70 -39.35 -25.98
N ASP A 342 3.17 -38.92 -27.13
CA ASP A 342 3.74 -39.18 -28.44
C ASP A 342 4.98 -38.32 -28.69
N GLU A 343 6.00 -38.88 -29.35
CA GLU A 343 7.21 -38.13 -29.72
C GLU A 343 6.92 -37.00 -30.73
N LEU A 344 5.82 -37.09 -31.45
CA LEU A 344 5.32 -36.15 -32.44
C LEU A 344 3.85 -35.93 -32.16
N ILE A 345 3.50 -34.69 -31.80
CA ILE A 345 2.16 -34.28 -31.39
C ILE A 345 1.51 -33.55 -32.56
N GLU A 346 0.44 -34.11 -33.11
CA GLU A 346 -0.38 -33.43 -34.12
C GLU A 346 -1.33 -32.42 -33.47
N LEU A 347 -1.42 -31.24 -34.06
CA LEU A 347 -2.16 -30.10 -33.55
C LEU A 347 -3.02 -29.48 -34.65
N ASN A 348 -4.28 -29.25 -34.32
CA ASN A 348 -5.28 -28.67 -35.20
C ASN A 348 -5.63 -27.23 -34.78
N TYR A 349 -6.22 -26.50 -35.72
CA TYR A 349 -6.79 -25.18 -35.44
C TYR A 349 -7.81 -25.23 -34.29
N GLY A 350 -7.62 -24.37 -33.29
CA GLY A 350 -8.46 -24.26 -32.09
C GLY A 350 -8.01 -25.15 -30.92
N ASP A 351 -7.02 -26.01 -31.11
CA ASP A 351 -6.50 -26.85 -30.03
C ASP A 351 -5.81 -26.00 -28.96
N ARG A 352 -6.12 -26.25 -27.68
CA ARG A 352 -5.46 -25.58 -26.57
C ARG A 352 -4.20 -26.32 -26.19
N LEU A 353 -3.06 -25.67 -26.35
CA LEU A 353 -1.78 -26.17 -25.89
C LEU A 353 -1.52 -25.71 -24.46
N HIS A 354 -1.07 -26.63 -23.64
CA HIS A 354 -0.64 -26.34 -22.29
C HIS A 354 0.72 -27.02 -22.09
N PHE A 355 1.73 -26.20 -21.83
CA PHE A 355 3.10 -26.63 -21.61
C PHE A 355 3.41 -26.58 -20.13
N GLU A 356 3.83 -27.71 -19.57
CA GLU A 356 4.35 -27.74 -18.21
C GLU A 356 5.82 -28.10 -18.24
N TYR A 357 6.61 -27.33 -17.49
CA TYR A 357 8.00 -27.67 -17.21
C TYR A 357 8.18 -27.82 -15.71
N SER A 358 8.62 -29.00 -15.30
CA SER A 358 8.88 -29.30 -13.89
C SER A 358 10.36 -29.12 -13.58
N PHE A 359 10.66 -28.23 -12.64
CA PHE A 359 12.03 -28.01 -12.17
C PHE A 359 12.38 -29.04 -11.09
N SER A 360 13.53 -29.70 -11.23
CA SER A 360 14.05 -30.59 -10.17
C SER A 360 14.81 -29.82 -9.08
N VAL A 361 15.30 -28.61 -9.38
CA VAL A 361 15.97 -27.67 -8.46
C VAL A 361 15.76 -26.22 -8.93
N PRO A 362 15.86 -25.23 -8.02
CA PRO A 362 15.90 -23.81 -8.38
C PRO A 362 16.95 -23.52 -9.46
N SER A 363 16.52 -23.17 -10.67
CA SER A 363 17.45 -22.87 -11.76
C SER A 363 16.78 -22.18 -12.94
N PHE A 364 17.61 -21.55 -13.75
CA PHE A 364 17.24 -21.07 -15.07
C PHE A 364 17.35 -22.23 -16.08
N SER A 365 16.28 -22.52 -16.82
CA SER A 365 16.29 -23.57 -17.85
C SER A 365 15.73 -23.07 -19.18
N TYR A 366 16.22 -23.67 -20.27
CA TYR A 366 15.69 -23.45 -21.61
C TYR A 366 14.99 -24.73 -22.06
N SER A 367 13.71 -24.66 -22.43
CA SER A 367 13.05 -25.76 -23.14
C SER A 367 12.83 -25.40 -24.61
N TRP A 368 12.88 -26.41 -25.47
CA TRP A 368 12.86 -26.23 -26.92
C TRP A 368 11.86 -27.20 -27.51
N PHE A 369 11.05 -26.69 -28.43
CA PHE A 369 10.16 -27.51 -29.24
C PHE A 369 10.46 -27.25 -30.70
N ASN A 370 10.63 -28.31 -31.46
CA ASN A 370 10.59 -28.19 -32.91
C ASN A 370 9.15 -28.28 -33.32
N TYR A 371 8.70 -27.33 -34.14
CA TYR A 371 7.44 -27.49 -34.84
C TYR A 371 7.69 -27.57 -36.34
N GLN A 372 6.90 -28.41 -36.97
CA GLN A 372 6.85 -28.58 -38.41
C GLN A 372 5.41 -28.37 -38.85
N THR A 373 5.21 -27.43 -39.77
CA THR A 373 3.91 -27.20 -40.39
C THR A 373 3.93 -27.85 -41.76
N ILE A 374 2.93 -28.69 -42.04
CA ILE A 374 2.71 -29.29 -43.34
C ILE A 374 1.36 -28.76 -43.86
N TRP A 375 1.37 -28.17 -45.05
CA TRP A 375 0.15 -27.69 -45.71
C TRP A 375 -0.38 -28.75 -46.69
N GLU A 376 -1.66 -28.66 -47.08
CA GLU A 376 -2.32 -29.62 -47.99
C GLU A 376 -1.59 -29.80 -49.34
N ASP A 377 -0.87 -28.77 -49.80
CA ASP A 377 -0.08 -28.82 -51.04
C ASP A 377 1.28 -29.53 -50.87
N GLY A 378 1.54 -30.10 -49.69
CA GLY A 378 2.78 -30.79 -49.35
C GLY A 378 3.96 -29.87 -49.05
N SER A 379 3.75 -28.55 -49.01
CA SER A 379 4.79 -27.63 -48.54
C SER A 379 5.07 -27.84 -47.05
N VAL A 380 6.31 -27.61 -46.64
CA VAL A 380 6.79 -27.87 -45.28
C VAL A 380 7.58 -26.68 -44.79
N SER A 381 7.29 -26.22 -43.58
CA SER A 381 8.14 -25.28 -42.84
C SER A 381 8.50 -25.89 -41.50
N ALA A 382 9.72 -25.65 -41.05
CA ALA A 382 10.17 -26.08 -39.73
C ALA A 382 10.83 -24.91 -39.03
N SER A 383 10.46 -24.70 -37.78
CA SER A 383 11.06 -23.67 -36.93
C SER A 383 11.15 -24.19 -35.50
N ASN A 384 11.98 -23.53 -34.70
CA ASN A 384 12.20 -23.91 -33.32
C ASN A 384 11.55 -22.86 -32.41
N ILE A 385 10.66 -23.31 -31.52
CA ILE A 385 10.14 -22.50 -30.43
C ILE A 385 11.12 -22.63 -29.28
N LYS A 386 11.66 -21.50 -28.85
CA LYS A 386 12.46 -21.42 -27.63
C LYS A 386 11.57 -20.91 -26.51
N TRP A 387 11.40 -21.73 -25.49
CA TRP A 387 10.71 -21.36 -24.27
C TRP A 387 11.76 -21.08 -23.19
N ILE A 388 11.83 -19.83 -22.73
CA ILE A 388 12.75 -19.40 -21.70
C ILE A 388 11.99 -19.48 -20.37
N ILE A 389 12.47 -20.28 -19.43
CA ILE A 389 11.74 -20.58 -18.21
C ILE A 389 12.63 -20.27 -17.01
N GLU A 390 12.19 -19.32 -16.20
CA GLU A 390 12.92 -18.87 -15.02
C GLU A 390 12.17 -19.28 -13.76
N ASN A 391 12.86 -19.99 -12.87
CA ASN A 391 12.33 -20.39 -11.59
C ASN A 391 13.12 -19.65 -10.49
N ASN A 392 12.45 -18.69 -9.85
CA ASN A 392 13.04 -17.86 -8.78
C ASN A 392 12.84 -18.46 -7.38
N ILE A 393 12.20 -19.62 -7.29
CA ILE A 393 11.90 -20.28 -6.02
C ILE A 393 13.18 -20.87 -5.48
N THR A 394 13.58 -20.48 -4.27
CA THR A 394 14.80 -21.00 -3.65
C THR A 394 14.56 -22.26 -2.81
N THR A 395 13.30 -22.66 -2.56
CA THR A 395 12.91 -23.88 -1.81
C THR A 395 11.50 -24.38 -2.17
N TYR A 396 11.35 -25.71 -2.34
CA TYR A 396 10.20 -26.43 -2.94
C TYR A 396 9.33 -27.17 -1.89
N ASN A 397 7.99 -27.17 -2.03
CA ASN A 397 7.12 -28.26 -1.56
C ASN A 397 5.83 -28.39 -2.41
N ASP A 398 5.53 -29.60 -2.87
CA ASP A 398 4.48 -30.00 -3.83
C ASP A 398 3.13 -30.25 -3.13
N SER A 399 2.07 -29.54 -3.54
CA SER A 399 0.70 -30.10 -3.55
C SER A 399 -0.31 -29.21 -4.30
N LEU A 400 -0.81 -29.71 -5.43
CA LEU A 400 -2.08 -29.33 -6.11
C LEU A 400 -2.87 -30.65 -6.31
N PRO A 401 -4.23 -30.70 -6.42
CA PRO A 401 -4.97 -29.98 -7.49
C PRO A 401 -6.50 -29.60 -7.33
N VAL A 402 -6.91 -28.58 -8.12
CA VAL A 402 -8.11 -28.42 -9.03
C VAL A 402 -9.55 -28.23 -8.48
N ASN A 403 -10.28 -27.16 -8.93
CA ASN A 403 -11.47 -27.25 -9.81
C ASN A 403 -12.10 -25.90 -10.25
N SER A 404 -12.50 -25.81 -11.52
CA SER A 404 -13.15 -24.66 -12.18
C SER A 404 -14.67 -24.86 -12.33
N SER A 405 -15.37 -24.99 -11.21
CA SER A 405 -16.80 -24.66 -11.12
C SER A 405 -16.89 -23.32 -10.42
N VAL A 406 -17.67 -22.36 -10.92
CA VAL A 406 -18.10 -21.22 -10.08
C VAL A 406 -18.69 -21.84 -8.82
N PRO A 407 -18.07 -21.66 -7.63
CA PRO A 407 -18.60 -22.27 -6.43
C PRO A 407 -20.00 -21.70 -6.22
N SER A 408 -20.99 -22.55 -5.95
CA SER A 408 -22.38 -22.12 -5.77
C SER A 408 -22.56 -21.52 -4.38
N TYR A 409 -21.85 -20.44 -4.08
CA TYR A 409 -21.95 -19.72 -2.82
C TYR A 409 -23.40 -19.27 -2.64
N GLN A 410 -24.04 -19.70 -1.56
CA GLN A 410 -25.43 -19.34 -1.29
C GLN A 410 -25.49 -17.99 -0.59
N VAL A 411 -26.44 -17.16 -1.00
CA VAL A 411 -26.70 -15.87 -0.34
C VAL A 411 -27.77 -16.09 0.72
N ASP A 412 -27.47 -15.69 1.95
CA ASP A 412 -28.43 -15.61 3.05
C ASP A 412 -28.66 -14.13 3.38
N VAL A 413 -29.93 -13.72 3.47
CA VAL A 413 -30.30 -12.32 3.77
C VAL A 413 -29.76 -11.87 5.12
N SER A 414 -29.63 -12.79 6.09
CA SER A 414 -29.07 -12.52 7.42
C SER A 414 -27.61 -12.04 7.36
N MET A 415 -26.86 -12.37 6.30
CA MET A 415 -25.49 -11.87 6.09
C MET A 415 -25.46 -10.33 6.00
N PHE A 416 -26.57 -9.69 5.64
CA PHE A 416 -26.68 -8.25 5.38
C PHE A 416 -27.44 -7.49 6.49
N GLU A 417 -27.88 -8.16 7.56
CA GLU A 417 -28.64 -7.53 8.64
C GLU A 417 -27.76 -6.66 9.54
N ASN A 418 -26.53 -7.11 9.83
CA ASN A 418 -25.61 -6.46 10.77
C ASN A 418 -24.30 -6.04 10.07
N CYS A 419 -24.38 -5.04 9.20
CA CYS A 419 -23.22 -4.54 8.47
C CYS A 419 -22.49 -3.45 9.27
N ARG A 420 -21.16 -3.51 9.26
CA ARG A 420 -20.32 -2.43 9.80
C ARG A 420 -20.23 -1.31 8.79
N SER A 421 -20.50 -0.07 9.19
CA SER A 421 -20.25 1.09 8.34
C SER A 421 -18.76 1.24 8.05
N SER A 422 -18.43 1.44 6.78
CA SER A 422 -17.08 1.73 6.30
C SER A 422 -17.08 3.16 5.78
N SER A 423 -16.52 4.06 6.58
CA SER A 423 -16.42 5.48 6.21
C SER A 423 -15.28 5.67 5.21
N PHE A 424 -15.63 5.80 3.94
CA PHE A 424 -14.70 6.05 2.84
C PHE A 424 -14.68 7.54 2.51
N HIS A 425 -13.90 8.33 3.25
CA HIS A 425 -13.65 9.72 2.87
C HIS A 425 -12.45 9.82 1.93
N LEU A 426 -12.70 9.82 0.62
CA LEU A 426 -11.67 10.06 -0.40
C LEU A 426 -11.29 11.55 -0.45
N ARG A 427 -10.63 12.06 0.60
CA ARG A 427 -10.05 13.42 0.57
C ARG A 427 -8.64 13.50 1.19
N VAL A 428 -7.70 13.86 0.30
CA VAL A 428 -6.55 14.78 0.47
C VAL A 428 -5.18 14.16 0.81
N ASN A 429 -4.29 14.20 -0.20
CA ASN A 429 -2.83 14.39 -0.14
C ASN A 429 -1.92 13.50 0.71
N ASP A 430 -2.27 12.24 0.98
CA ASP A 430 -1.26 11.28 1.42
C ASP A 430 -1.26 10.02 0.54
N SER A 431 -0.12 9.74 -0.09
CA SER A 431 0.13 8.56 -0.93
C SER A 431 0.39 7.30 -0.12
N ARG A 432 0.38 7.37 1.22
CA ARG A 432 0.87 6.31 2.10
C ARG A 432 -0.19 5.36 2.67
N PHE A 433 -1.50 5.57 2.46
CA PHE A 433 -2.56 4.86 3.22
C PHE A 433 -3.62 4.08 2.42
N PHE A 434 -3.27 3.51 1.27
CA PHE A 434 -4.18 2.62 0.52
C PHE A 434 -4.35 1.21 1.10
N ALA A 435 -3.63 0.88 2.17
CA ALA A 435 -3.73 -0.40 2.87
C ALA A 435 -4.90 -0.47 3.89
N ALA A 436 -5.63 0.63 4.10
CA ALA A 436 -6.73 0.76 5.07
C ALA A 436 -8.07 0.13 4.64
N ALA A 437 -8.19 -0.30 3.39
CA ALA A 437 -9.38 -0.98 2.89
C ALA A 437 -9.27 -2.48 3.20
N ALA A 438 -9.46 -2.87 4.46
CA ALA A 438 -9.47 -4.27 4.88
C ALA A 438 -10.83 -4.65 5.49
N LEU A 439 -11.21 -5.91 5.36
CA LEU A 439 -12.29 -6.51 6.13
C LEU A 439 -11.70 -7.23 7.35
N PRO A 440 -12.48 -7.40 8.43
CA PRO A 440 -12.04 -8.16 9.59
C PRO A 440 -11.50 -9.54 9.18
N SER A 441 -10.35 -9.92 9.74
CA SER A 441 -9.75 -11.22 9.40
C SER A 441 -10.54 -12.39 9.96
N ASN A 442 -10.63 -13.46 9.18
CA ASN A 442 -11.13 -14.74 9.65
C ASN A 442 -9.94 -15.64 9.97
N LEU A 443 -9.51 -15.62 11.23
CA LEU A 443 -8.42 -16.46 11.72
C LEU A 443 -8.94 -17.83 12.17
N TYR A 444 -8.06 -18.84 12.13
CA TYR A 444 -8.30 -20.18 12.68
C TYR A 444 -9.48 -20.93 12.05
N GLN A 445 -9.72 -20.75 10.75
CA GLN A 445 -10.86 -21.32 10.05
C GLN A 445 -10.66 -22.82 9.73
N PRO A 446 -11.71 -23.64 9.72
CA PRO A 446 -11.61 -25.04 9.28
C PRO A 446 -11.13 -25.15 7.82
N LEU A 447 -10.51 -26.27 7.47
CA LEU A 447 -10.03 -26.54 6.11
C LEU A 447 -11.18 -26.77 5.13
N ASN A 448 -10.97 -26.46 3.84
CA ASN A 448 -11.92 -26.74 2.75
C ASN A 448 -13.38 -26.35 3.07
N THR A 449 -13.57 -25.26 3.80
CA THR A 449 -14.87 -24.83 4.29
C THR A 449 -15.26 -23.54 3.59
N GLU A 450 -16.50 -23.49 3.12
CA GLU A 450 -17.12 -22.28 2.61
C GLU A 450 -17.32 -21.29 3.76
N ILE A 451 -16.78 -20.09 3.59
CA ILE A 451 -16.87 -19.02 4.57
C ILE A 451 -17.20 -17.70 3.89
N TYR A 452 -17.78 -16.79 4.68
CA TYR A 452 -18.17 -15.46 4.25
C TYR A 452 -17.51 -14.40 5.14
N SER A 453 -17.23 -13.24 4.57
CA SER A 453 -16.73 -12.11 5.35
C SER A 453 -17.83 -11.52 6.21
N ASN A 454 -17.44 -10.73 7.21
CA ASN A 454 -18.38 -9.79 7.83
C ASN A 454 -18.89 -8.82 6.76
N CYS A 455 -20.15 -8.39 6.91
CA CYS A 455 -20.74 -7.40 6.02
C CYS A 455 -20.17 -6.01 6.30
N ILE A 456 -19.84 -5.29 5.22
CA ILE A 456 -19.53 -3.86 5.28
C ILE A 456 -20.59 -3.05 4.54
N GLN A 457 -20.94 -1.88 5.05
CA GLN A 457 -21.80 -0.92 4.39
C GLN A 457 -20.98 0.29 3.94
N PHE A 458 -21.03 0.64 2.66
CA PHE A 458 -20.33 1.78 2.11
C PHE A 458 -20.97 3.08 2.61
N GLU A 459 -20.18 3.95 3.25
CA GLU A 459 -20.61 5.28 3.69
C GLU A 459 -19.54 6.34 3.38
N GLY A 460 -19.95 7.58 3.17
CA GLY A 460 -19.02 8.69 2.91
C GLY A 460 -18.47 8.76 1.47
N LEU A 461 -18.92 7.89 0.56
CA LEU A 461 -18.56 7.95 -0.86
C LEU A 461 -19.01 9.29 -1.47
N GLU A 462 -18.09 9.99 -2.11
CA GLU A 462 -18.38 11.27 -2.75
C GLU A 462 -19.00 11.11 -4.15
N ALA A 463 -18.71 9.98 -4.79
CA ALA A 463 -19.27 9.55 -6.06
C ALA A 463 -19.43 8.01 -6.05
N PRO A 464 -20.30 7.44 -6.92
CA PRO A 464 -20.35 6.00 -7.13
C PRO A 464 -18.98 5.43 -7.48
N MET A 465 -18.68 4.20 -7.06
CA MET A 465 -17.42 3.51 -7.37
C MET A 465 -17.69 2.20 -8.10
N LYS A 466 -16.70 1.67 -8.80
CA LYS A 466 -16.77 0.32 -9.39
C LYS A 466 -15.96 -0.64 -8.56
N LEU A 467 -16.59 -1.75 -8.18
CA LEU A 467 -15.97 -2.89 -7.52
C LEU A 467 -15.69 -3.99 -8.56
N LYS A 468 -14.44 -4.39 -8.69
CA LYS A 468 -13.98 -5.42 -9.64
C LYS A 468 -13.27 -6.55 -8.91
N SER A 469 -13.59 -7.79 -9.28
CA SER A 469 -12.93 -8.96 -8.70
C SER A 469 -11.43 -9.00 -9.02
N HIS A 470 -10.60 -9.40 -8.05
CA HIS A 470 -9.18 -9.67 -8.24
C HIS A 470 -8.87 -11.13 -7.84
N ASN A 471 -8.01 -11.80 -8.62
CA ASN A 471 -7.68 -13.23 -8.44
C ASN A 471 -8.93 -14.13 -8.29
N ASN A 472 -9.98 -13.83 -9.05
CA ASN A 472 -11.25 -14.55 -9.05
C ASN A 472 -11.96 -14.59 -7.68
N SER A 473 -11.89 -13.49 -6.93
CA SER A 473 -12.72 -13.25 -5.74
C SER A 473 -14.22 -13.24 -6.08
N PHE A 474 -15.04 -13.69 -5.14
CA PHE A 474 -16.51 -13.63 -5.27
C PHE A 474 -17.08 -12.72 -4.18
N PHE A 475 -18.00 -11.85 -4.56
CA PHE A 475 -18.68 -10.95 -3.65
C PHE A 475 -20.16 -10.81 -3.99
N SER A 476 -20.94 -10.43 -2.97
CA SER A 476 -22.36 -10.14 -3.06
C SER A 476 -22.60 -8.72 -2.59
N ILE A 477 -23.37 -7.97 -3.39
CA ILE A 477 -23.82 -6.62 -3.05
C ILE A 477 -25.33 -6.68 -2.78
N ASN A 478 -25.78 -6.12 -1.65
CA ASN A 478 -27.21 -6.00 -1.31
C ASN A 478 -28.00 -7.31 -1.50
N SER A 479 -27.46 -8.42 -1.00
CA SER A 479 -28.05 -9.78 -1.13
C SER A 479 -28.25 -10.27 -2.56
N GLN A 480 -27.57 -9.71 -3.56
CA GLN A 480 -27.54 -10.27 -4.92
C GLN A 480 -26.68 -11.55 -4.95
N PRO A 481 -26.90 -12.48 -5.90
CA PRO A 481 -26.06 -13.67 -6.04
C PRO A 481 -24.57 -13.32 -6.07
N PHE A 482 -23.73 -14.16 -5.42
CA PHE A 482 -22.29 -13.98 -5.47
C PHE A 482 -21.80 -13.99 -6.92
N SER A 483 -21.02 -12.97 -7.28
CA SER A 483 -20.44 -12.83 -8.60
C SER A 483 -18.99 -12.36 -8.48
N ASN A 484 -18.26 -12.46 -9.59
CA ASN A 484 -16.94 -11.87 -9.78
C ASN A 484 -16.99 -10.73 -10.83
N GLU A 485 -18.20 -10.32 -11.22
CA GLU A 485 -18.44 -9.32 -12.26
C GLU A 485 -18.28 -7.91 -11.71
N GLU A 486 -17.84 -6.99 -12.57
CA GLU A 486 -17.74 -5.58 -12.20
C GLU A 486 -19.10 -5.01 -11.79
N THR A 487 -19.17 -4.40 -10.61
CA THR A 487 -20.43 -3.89 -10.03
C THR A 487 -20.25 -2.46 -9.56
N LEU A 488 -21.21 -1.58 -9.84
CA LEU A 488 -21.24 -0.22 -9.31
C LEU A 488 -21.73 -0.24 -7.85
N VAL A 489 -21.05 0.47 -6.95
CA VAL A 489 -21.41 0.63 -5.54
C VAL A 489 -21.56 2.11 -5.19
N THR A 490 -22.49 2.40 -4.29
CA THR A 490 -22.91 3.74 -3.85
C THR A 490 -23.11 3.78 -2.34
N ASN A 491 -23.32 4.97 -1.76
CA ASN A 491 -23.57 5.10 -0.33
C ASN A 491 -24.79 4.28 0.09
N GLY A 492 -24.63 3.49 1.14
CA GLY A 492 -25.64 2.59 1.69
C GLY A 492 -25.56 1.16 1.15
N ASP A 493 -24.79 0.90 0.09
CA ASP A 493 -24.63 -0.45 -0.44
C ASP A 493 -23.85 -1.33 0.56
N LYS A 494 -24.23 -2.61 0.62
CA LYS A 494 -23.68 -3.59 1.56
C LYS A 494 -22.93 -4.69 0.81
N LEU A 495 -21.71 -5.01 1.25
CA LEU A 495 -20.80 -5.96 0.62
C LEU A 495 -20.44 -7.12 1.56
N VAL A 496 -20.46 -8.33 1.01
CA VAL A 496 -19.93 -9.56 1.63
C VAL A 496 -19.07 -10.29 0.60
N PHE A 497 -17.89 -10.78 1.01
CA PHE A 497 -17.08 -11.71 0.22
C PHE A 497 -17.41 -13.16 0.56
N ALA A 498 -17.22 -14.06 -0.40
CA ALA A 498 -17.27 -15.50 -0.21
C ALA A 498 -15.98 -16.18 -0.70
N THR A 499 -15.56 -17.22 0.02
CA THR A 499 -14.51 -18.10 -0.46
C THR A 499 -14.54 -19.47 0.20
N THR A 500 -13.80 -20.42 -0.36
CA THR A 500 -13.44 -21.66 0.33
C THR A 500 -12.05 -21.50 0.95
N THR A 501 -11.90 -21.89 2.21
CA THR A 501 -10.61 -21.88 2.91
C THR A 501 -9.61 -22.85 2.25
N PRO A 502 -8.29 -22.60 2.38
CA PRO A 502 -7.26 -23.54 1.93
C PRO A 502 -7.47 -24.98 2.43
N ASN A 503 -6.94 -25.94 1.69
CA ASN A 503 -6.93 -27.37 2.02
C ASN A 503 -5.81 -27.75 3.01
N ASP A 504 -4.83 -26.87 3.19
CA ASP A 504 -3.69 -27.09 4.08
C ASP A 504 -3.83 -26.28 5.38
N PHE A 505 -3.26 -26.84 6.45
CA PHE A 505 -3.26 -26.17 7.73
C PHE A 505 -2.25 -25.02 7.82
N ASN A 506 -2.53 -24.06 8.71
CA ASN A 506 -1.72 -22.84 8.92
C ASN A 506 -1.46 -22.06 7.61
N SER A 507 -2.37 -22.20 6.65
CA SER A 507 -2.31 -21.55 5.35
C SER A 507 -3.09 -20.26 5.38
N SER A 508 -2.53 -19.22 4.77
CA SER A 508 -3.18 -17.93 4.63
C SER A 508 -3.71 -17.73 3.22
N LYS A 509 -4.87 -17.08 3.11
CA LYS A 509 -5.49 -16.68 1.85
C LYS A 509 -5.99 -15.25 1.97
N THR A 510 -5.69 -14.41 1.00
CA THR A 510 -6.24 -13.04 0.94
C THR A 510 -7.17 -12.93 -0.25
N ILE A 511 -8.43 -12.61 0.01
CA ILE A 511 -9.43 -12.28 -1.00
C ILE A 511 -9.38 -10.77 -1.25
N ARG A 512 -9.43 -10.36 -2.52
CA ARG A 512 -9.31 -8.95 -2.89
C ARG A 512 -10.35 -8.55 -3.91
N ALA A 513 -10.96 -7.38 -3.73
CA ALA A 513 -11.61 -6.67 -4.83
C ALA A 513 -10.97 -5.31 -5.04
N GLN A 514 -10.80 -4.95 -6.29
CA GLN A 514 -10.33 -3.65 -6.72
C GLN A 514 -11.48 -2.65 -6.68
N VAL A 515 -11.27 -1.51 -6.03
CA VAL A 515 -12.21 -0.39 -5.98
C VAL A 515 -11.67 0.72 -6.86
N ILE A 516 -12.45 1.09 -7.88
CA ILE A 516 -12.12 2.11 -8.86
C ILE A 516 -13.05 3.30 -8.60
N PRO A 517 -12.53 4.48 -8.24
CA PRO A 517 -13.34 5.68 -8.04
C PRO A 517 -14.11 6.04 -9.33
N GLY A 518 -15.37 6.46 -9.19
CA GLY A 518 -16.17 6.91 -10.33
C GLY A 518 -15.98 8.39 -10.64
N GLU A 519 -16.63 8.83 -11.73
CA GLU A 519 -16.57 10.20 -12.21
C GLU A 519 -17.06 11.20 -11.15
N GLY A 520 -16.24 12.22 -10.87
CA GLY A 520 -16.52 13.22 -9.83
C GLY A 520 -15.99 12.90 -8.44
N ALA A 521 -15.35 11.74 -8.24
CA ALA A 521 -14.53 11.52 -7.05
C ALA A 521 -13.35 12.50 -7.02
N ILE A 522 -13.05 13.06 -5.85
CA ILE A 522 -11.93 14.00 -5.68
C ILE A 522 -10.57 13.29 -5.77
N ASP A 523 -10.55 11.97 -5.58
CA ASP A 523 -9.40 11.09 -5.68
C ASP A 523 -9.70 9.96 -6.67
N ASP A 524 -8.85 9.80 -7.70
CA ASP A 524 -9.00 8.82 -8.79
C ASP A 524 -8.17 7.54 -8.55
N ARG A 525 -7.47 7.44 -7.42
CA ARG A 525 -6.58 6.32 -7.13
C ARG A 525 -7.37 5.04 -6.86
N VAL A 526 -6.97 3.99 -7.56
CA VAL A 526 -7.52 2.63 -7.41
C VAL A 526 -6.94 1.96 -6.16
N PHE A 527 -7.77 1.29 -5.38
CA PHE A 527 -7.34 0.57 -4.18
C PHE A 527 -7.96 -0.82 -4.07
N PHE A 528 -7.55 -1.60 -3.06
CA PHE A 528 -8.06 -2.96 -2.85
C PHE A 528 -8.76 -3.09 -1.51
N LEU A 529 -9.96 -3.65 -1.51
CA LEU A 529 -10.61 -4.23 -0.34
C LEU A 529 -10.03 -5.62 -0.09
N ASN A 530 -9.35 -5.82 1.04
CA ASN A 530 -8.67 -7.06 1.38
C ASN A 530 -9.37 -7.80 2.52
N TRP A 531 -9.70 -9.07 2.32
CA TRP A 531 -10.17 -9.94 3.37
C TRP A 531 -9.17 -11.08 3.59
N SER A 532 -8.59 -11.13 4.80
CA SER A 532 -7.54 -12.11 5.14
C SER A 532 -8.15 -13.28 5.90
N ILE A 533 -7.73 -14.48 5.50
CA ILE A 533 -8.17 -15.75 6.06
C ILE A 533 -6.96 -16.55 6.44
N GLN A 534 -7.02 -17.21 7.59
CA GLN A 534 -6.04 -18.20 7.99
C GLN A 534 -6.74 -19.47 8.45
N THR A 535 -6.28 -20.63 7.97
CA THR A 535 -6.78 -21.92 8.43
C THR A 535 -6.29 -22.24 9.84
N THR A 536 -7.00 -23.15 10.51
CA THR A 536 -6.53 -23.77 11.74
C THR A 536 -5.16 -24.43 11.51
N ASN A 537 -4.36 -24.56 12.56
CA ASN A 537 -2.92 -24.78 12.40
C ASN A 537 -2.51 -26.22 12.10
N THR A 538 -3.04 -27.22 12.81
CA THR A 538 -2.67 -28.64 12.60
C THR A 538 -3.48 -29.58 13.50
N GLU A 539 -3.42 -30.88 13.22
CA GLU A 539 -3.82 -31.98 14.12
C GLU A 539 -2.68 -32.49 15.02
N ARG A 540 -1.44 -32.07 14.77
CA ARG A 540 -0.29 -32.48 15.58
C ARG A 540 -0.39 -31.91 17.00
N ALA A 541 -0.02 -32.72 18.00
CA ALA A 541 0.11 -32.25 19.38
C ALA A 541 1.30 -31.26 19.54
N PRO A 542 1.16 -30.22 20.39
CA PRO A 542 2.24 -29.29 20.71
C PRO A 542 3.50 -29.99 21.23
N LYS A 543 4.68 -29.42 20.95
CA LYS A 543 5.95 -29.91 21.48
C LYS A 543 6.92 -28.78 21.80
N THR A 544 7.99 -29.14 22.50
CA THR A 544 9.09 -28.23 22.83
C THR A 544 10.24 -28.41 21.85
N TRP A 545 10.73 -27.31 21.30
CA TRP A 545 11.92 -27.20 20.48
C TRP A 545 13.02 -26.54 21.29
N LYS A 546 14.27 -27.01 21.16
CA LYS A 546 15.42 -26.43 21.87
C LYS A 546 16.41 -25.87 20.86
N ILE A 547 16.72 -24.60 20.99
CA ILE A 547 17.68 -23.87 20.14
C ILE A 547 18.88 -23.47 21.00
N GLY A 548 20.09 -23.68 20.47
CA GLY A 548 21.29 -23.11 21.05
C GLY A 548 22.60 -23.70 20.54
N PRO A 549 23.76 -23.14 20.96
CA PRO A 549 25.09 -23.53 20.48
C PRO A 549 25.47 -24.99 20.75
N ASN A 550 24.75 -25.69 21.63
CA ASN A 550 24.92 -27.13 21.90
C ASN A 550 23.67 -28.00 21.62
N GLN A 551 22.59 -27.43 21.06
CA GLN A 551 21.36 -28.16 20.67
C GLN A 551 21.41 -28.70 19.23
N ASN A 552 20.43 -29.50 18.81
CA ASN A 552 20.35 -29.93 17.41
C ASN A 552 19.98 -28.79 16.45
N TYR A 553 19.18 -27.84 16.94
CA TYR A 553 18.82 -26.61 16.23
C TYR A 553 19.64 -25.45 16.79
N ARG A 554 20.19 -24.62 15.91
CA ARG A 554 21.10 -23.53 16.27
C ARG A 554 20.42 -22.18 16.23
N GLU A 555 19.47 -22.00 15.32
CA GLU A 555 18.81 -20.72 15.04
C GLU A 555 17.29 -20.90 14.91
N MET A 556 16.53 -19.79 14.98
CA MET A 556 15.08 -19.80 14.76
C MET A 556 14.70 -20.30 13.35
N ASP A 557 15.47 -19.94 12.33
CA ASP A 557 15.23 -20.32 10.93
C ASP A 557 15.22 -21.85 10.72
N ASP A 558 15.95 -22.60 11.55
CA ASP A 558 16.00 -24.06 11.46
C ASP A 558 14.62 -24.72 11.70
N ILE A 559 13.76 -24.05 12.48
CA ILE A 559 12.49 -24.61 12.94
C ILE A 559 11.26 -23.75 12.64
N ALA A 560 11.42 -22.48 12.26
CA ALA A 560 10.31 -21.52 12.14
C ALA A 560 9.13 -22.03 11.30
N HIS A 561 9.42 -22.66 10.14
CA HIS A 561 8.43 -23.24 9.23
C HIS A 561 7.75 -24.52 9.73
N GLN A 562 8.19 -25.08 10.87
CA GLN A 562 7.67 -26.31 11.47
C GLN A 562 6.84 -26.05 12.74
N LEU A 563 6.82 -24.80 13.21
CA LEU A 563 6.11 -24.42 14.43
C LEU A 563 4.61 -24.50 14.20
N ILE A 564 3.91 -25.02 15.22
CA ILE A 564 2.46 -25.12 15.24
C ILE A 564 1.90 -24.47 16.51
N ALA A 565 0.60 -24.21 16.54
CA ALA A 565 -0.09 -23.74 17.73
C ALA A 565 0.22 -24.59 18.99
N GLY A 566 0.58 -23.89 20.07
CA GLY A 566 0.97 -24.46 21.36
C GLY A 566 2.43 -24.88 21.47
N ASP A 567 3.20 -24.90 20.38
CA ASP A 567 4.63 -25.22 20.47
C ASP A 567 5.38 -24.21 21.35
N VAL A 568 6.41 -24.71 22.03
CA VAL A 568 7.33 -23.90 22.83
C VAL A 568 8.72 -24.01 22.23
N VAL A 569 9.38 -22.88 22.01
CA VAL A 569 10.77 -22.79 21.57
C VAL A 569 11.60 -22.29 22.74
N GLU A 570 12.39 -23.17 23.34
CA GLU A 570 13.37 -22.83 24.38
C GLU A 570 14.67 -22.37 23.71
N VAL A 571 15.03 -21.10 23.90
CA VAL A 571 16.25 -20.51 23.32
C VAL A 571 17.31 -20.38 24.41
N GLN A 572 18.50 -20.96 24.22
CA GLN A 572 19.55 -21.00 25.24
C GLN A 572 20.23 -19.63 25.43
N GLY A 573 20.30 -19.12 26.65
CA GLY A 573 20.98 -17.87 26.97
C GLY A 573 22.51 -17.95 26.93
N ASP A 574 23.17 -16.81 27.20
CA ASP A 574 24.64 -16.66 27.06
C ASP A 574 25.13 -16.99 25.64
N ALA A 575 24.32 -16.61 24.65
CA ALA A 575 24.59 -16.80 23.24
C ALA A 575 23.91 -15.72 22.41
N ASP A 576 24.52 -15.41 21.27
CA ASP A 576 24.03 -14.47 20.26
C ASP A 576 23.36 -15.26 19.13
N TYR A 577 22.17 -14.81 18.73
CA TYR A 577 21.33 -15.43 17.72
C TYR A 577 21.06 -14.49 16.56
N LYS A 578 20.85 -15.08 15.38
CA LYS A 578 20.51 -14.31 14.19
C LYS A 578 19.11 -13.72 14.29
N PRO A 579 18.90 -12.51 13.73
CA PRO A 579 17.60 -11.95 13.47
C PRO A 579 16.69 -12.92 12.72
N PHE A 580 15.39 -12.94 13.02
CA PHE A 580 14.44 -13.85 12.39
C PHE A 580 13.10 -13.17 12.06
N ILE A 581 12.39 -13.77 11.11
CA ILE A 581 11.03 -13.38 10.75
C ILE A 581 10.12 -14.60 10.85
N LEU A 582 9.11 -14.52 11.71
CA LEU A 582 7.97 -15.44 11.65
C LEU A 582 6.97 -14.92 10.62
N PHE A 583 6.71 -15.74 9.60
CA PHE A 583 5.78 -15.44 8.53
C PHE A 583 4.79 -16.59 8.35
N ASN A 584 3.49 -16.26 8.24
CA ASN A 584 2.39 -17.22 8.08
C ASN A 584 2.42 -18.38 9.10
N THR A 585 2.85 -18.11 10.33
CA THR A 585 3.02 -19.13 11.38
C THR A 585 2.30 -18.69 12.64
N SER A 586 1.10 -19.21 12.89
CA SER A 586 0.25 -18.71 13.97
C SER A 586 -0.01 -19.72 15.07
N GLY A 587 0.00 -19.26 16.32
CA GLY A 587 -0.67 -19.98 17.40
C GLY A 587 -2.19 -19.84 17.34
N THR A 588 -2.88 -20.16 18.43
CA THR A 588 -4.26 -19.72 18.68
C THR A 588 -4.33 -19.00 20.03
N PRO A 589 -5.40 -18.25 20.34
CA PRO A 589 -5.51 -17.59 21.64
C PRO A 589 -5.45 -18.56 22.83
N SER A 590 -5.91 -19.80 22.67
CA SER A 590 -5.84 -20.85 23.69
C SER A 590 -4.51 -21.62 23.69
N LEU A 591 -3.81 -21.67 22.56
CA LEU A 591 -2.54 -22.38 22.37
C LEU A 591 -1.56 -21.49 21.58
N PRO A 592 -1.03 -20.42 22.20
CA PRO A 592 -0.06 -19.56 21.52
C PRO A 592 1.24 -20.31 21.24
N ILE A 593 1.96 -19.89 20.19
CA ILE A 593 3.36 -20.32 20.01
C ILE A 593 4.21 -19.47 20.94
N LYS A 594 5.03 -20.11 21.78
CA LYS A 594 5.88 -19.43 22.74
C LYS A 594 7.35 -19.53 22.32
N ILE A 595 8.05 -18.41 22.27
CA ILE A 595 9.50 -18.35 22.10
C ILE A 595 10.08 -17.81 23.41
N VAL A 596 10.68 -18.70 24.18
CA VAL A 596 11.05 -18.48 25.58
C VAL A 596 12.55 -18.59 25.75
N GLY A 597 13.19 -17.52 26.23
CA GLY A 597 14.59 -17.53 26.60
C GLY A 597 14.83 -18.30 27.89
N THR A 598 15.76 -19.26 27.82
CA THR A 598 16.27 -19.98 28.98
C THR A 598 17.56 -19.33 29.44
N THR A 599 17.61 -18.97 30.72
CA THR A 599 18.71 -18.20 31.28
C THR A 599 19.92 -19.09 31.56
N VAL A 600 21.10 -18.73 31.03
CA VAL A 600 22.37 -19.45 31.23
C VAL A 600 23.44 -18.44 31.68
N ASN A 601 24.31 -18.80 32.63
CA ASN A 601 25.43 -17.97 33.12
C ASN A 601 25.07 -16.51 33.39
N ASN A 602 23.94 -16.31 34.02
CA ASN A 602 23.42 -14.99 34.27
C ASN A 602 23.17 -14.05 33.03
N LYS A 603 23.07 -14.58 31.80
CA LYS A 603 22.56 -13.89 30.58
C LYS A 603 21.33 -14.51 29.90
N ARG A 604 20.56 -13.67 29.20
CA ARG A 604 19.42 -14.04 28.32
C ARG A 604 19.96 -14.48 26.94
N PRO A 605 19.16 -15.13 26.08
CA PRO A 605 19.50 -15.26 24.66
C PRO A 605 19.37 -13.89 23.99
N LYS A 606 20.38 -13.52 23.20
CA LYS A 606 20.47 -12.20 22.57
C LYS A 606 20.27 -12.30 21.06
N PHE A 607 19.16 -11.78 20.54
CA PHE A 607 18.96 -11.59 19.10
C PHE A 607 19.57 -10.24 18.70
N ILE A 608 20.53 -10.28 17.77
CA ILE A 608 21.34 -9.09 17.45
C ILE A 608 21.47 -8.83 15.95
N GLY A 609 21.28 -7.57 15.55
CA GLY A 609 21.54 -7.11 14.18
C GLY A 609 20.29 -7.03 13.31
N ASN A 610 20.50 -7.06 11.99
CA ASN A 610 19.45 -7.00 10.98
C ASN A 610 19.21 -8.35 10.32
N HIS A 611 17.96 -8.66 10.03
CA HIS A 611 17.62 -9.71 9.10
C HIS A 611 18.22 -9.41 7.72
N LYS A 612 18.65 -10.44 6.99
CA LYS A 612 19.32 -10.30 5.69
C LYS A 612 18.54 -9.45 4.67
N ASP A 613 17.22 -9.49 4.75
CA ASP A 613 16.31 -8.84 3.81
C ASP A 613 15.71 -7.52 4.35
N TRP A 614 15.85 -7.24 5.65
CA TRP A 614 15.14 -6.14 6.32
C TRP A 614 15.96 -5.55 7.46
N LYS A 615 15.81 -4.24 7.72
CA LYS A 615 16.50 -3.53 8.82
C LYS A 615 15.86 -3.78 10.19
N TRP A 616 15.42 -5.02 10.45
CA TRP A 616 14.70 -5.45 11.64
C TRP A 616 15.40 -6.61 12.34
N THR A 617 15.34 -6.69 13.66
CA THR A 617 15.92 -7.83 14.42
C THR A 617 14.93 -8.99 14.55
N ILE A 618 13.69 -8.72 14.95
CA ILE A 618 12.60 -9.70 15.01
C ILE A 618 11.40 -9.13 14.28
N ALA A 619 10.75 -9.92 13.43
CA ALA A 619 9.45 -9.56 12.88
C ALA A 619 8.43 -10.70 12.98
N VAL A 620 7.22 -10.35 13.40
CA VAL A 620 6.08 -11.26 13.45
C VAL A 620 5.05 -10.76 12.45
N ARG A 621 4.93 -11.46 11.32
CA ARG A 621 4.19 -11.00 10.14
C ARG A 621 3.15 -12.04 9.73
N ASN A 622 1.88 -11.63 9.67
CA ASN A 622 0.77 -12.54 9.38
C ASN A 622 0.84 -13.85 10.21
N SER A 623 1.30 -13.72 11.45
CA SER A 623 1.66 -14.79 12.37
C SER A 623 1.08 -14.44 13.73
N HIS A 624 -0.09 -14.96 14.06
CA HIS A 624 -0.93 -14.50 15.16
C HIS A 624 -0.77 -15.35 16.41
N SER A 625 -1.14 -14.82 17.58
CA SER A 625 -1.06 -15.53 18.87
C SER A 625 0.35 -16.05 19.18
N ILE A 626 1.31 -15.12 19.26
CA ILE A 626 2.73 -15.38 19.51
C ILE A 626 3.13 -14.77 20.85
N GLU A 627 3.93 -15.49 21.64
CA GLU A 627 4.53 -14.99 22.87
C GLU A 627 6.06 -14.99 22.74
N LEU A 628 6.68 -13.82 22.94
CA LEU A 628 8.13 -13.62 23.02
C LEU A 628 8.47 -13.36 24.49
N GLU A 629 9.23 -14.25 25.12
CA GLU A 629 9.47 -14.21 26.56
C GLU A 629 10.95 -14.32 26.90
N ASN A 630 11.43 -13.48 27.84
CA ASN A 630 12.79 -13.53 28.38
C ASN A 630 13.91 -13.43 27.33
N LEU A 631 13.71 -12.57 26.33
CA LEU A 631 14.66 -12.34 25.24
C LEU A 631 15.43 -11.03 25.44
N GLU A 632 16.68 -10.98 24.99
CA GLU A 632 17.42 -9.74 24.75
C GLU A 632 17.40 -9.44 23.25
N VAL A 633 17.00 -8.23 22.85
CA VAL A 633 16.86 -7.84 21.44
C VAL A 633 17.54 -6.50 21.20
N THR A 634 18.51 -6.47 20.27
CA THR A 634 19.34 -5.29 20.05
C THR A 634 19.92 -5.19 18.63
N GLY A 635 20.43 -4.00 18.26
CA GLY A 635 21.28 -3.83 17.08
C GLY A 635 20.55 -3.81 15.73
N GLY A 636 19.22 -3.66 15.70
CA GLY A 636 18.50 -3.39 14.46
C GLY A 636 18.76 -1.97 13.96
N ASP A 637 19.18 -1.79 12.71
CA ASP A 637 19.55 -0.48 12.14
C ASP A 637 18.37 0.49 12.06
N ASN A 638 17.15 -0.05 12.06
CA ASN A 638 15.92 0.75 12.01
C ASN A 638 14.95 0.31 13.10
N ILE A 639 14.59 -0.98 13.17
CA ILE A 639 13.59 -1.48 14.12
C ILE A 639 14.16 -2.70 14.85
N CYS A 640 13.93 -2.83 16.15
CA CYS A 640 14.25 -4.10 16.84
C CYS A 640 13.13 -5.13 16.67
N ILE A 641 11.89 -4.79 17.03
CA ILE A 641 10.74 -5.68 16.91
C ILE A 641 9.68 -5.07 16.01
N ARG A 642 9.32 -5.75 14.92
CA ARG A 642 8.19 -5.38 14.05
C ARG A 642 7.00 -6.31 14.24
N HIS A 643 5.87 -5.71 14.57
CA HIS A 643 4.56 -6.33 14.71
C HIS A 643 3.73 -6.04 13.46
N GLU A 644 3.32 -7.09 12.75
CA GLU A 644 2.29 -7.11 11.69
C GLU A 644 1.41 -8.36 11.93
N SER A 645 0.96 -8.53 13.17
CA SER A 645 0.22 -9.70 13.65
C SER A 645 -0.91 -9.33 14.59
N ASP A 646 -1.61 -10.29 15.20
CA ASP A 646 -2.64 -10.06 16.22
C ASP A 646 -2.39 -11.00 17.40
N ASN A 647 -2.75 -10.55 18.60
CA ASN A 647 -2.50 -11.25 19.86
C ASN A 647 -1.01 -11.56 20.08
N LEU A 648 -0.13 -10.57 19.87
CA LEU A 648 1.29 -10.66 20.20
C LEU A 648 1.52 -10.33 21.68
N LYS A 649 2.37 -11.09 22.37
CA LYS A 649 2.87 -10.72 23.70
C LYS A 649 4.38 -10.68 23.73
N ILE A 650 4.92 -9.67 24.41
CA ILE A 650 6.33 -9.51 24.73
C ILE A 650 6.41 -9.46 26.26
N ILE A 651 7.13 -10.38 26.88
CA ILE A 651 7.11 -10.62 28.32
C ILE A 651 8.54 -10.70 28.85
N ASN A 652 8.84 -10.03 29.97
CA ASN A 652 10.13 -10.13 30.69
C ASN A 652 11.36 -9.96 29.77
N SER A 653 11.26 -9.10 28.76
CA SER A 653 12.29 -8.96 27.71
C SER A 653 13.09 -7.68 27.89
N TYR A 654 14.30 -7.67 27.33
CA TYR A 654 15.21 -6.52 27.36
C TYR A 654 15.46 -6.03 25.93
N ILE A 655 14.99 -4.85 25.60
CA ILE A 655 15.01 -4.29 24.24
C ILE A 655 15.82 -3.01 24.27
N HIS A 656 16.94 -2.98 23.57
CA HIS A 656 17.85 -1.85 23.72
C HIS A 656 18.73 -1.57 22.50
N ASN A 657 19.26 -0.35 22.44
CA ASN A 657 20.10 0.13 21.35
C ASN A 657 19.41 0.02 19.97
N CYS A 658 18.14 0.41 19.91
CA CYS A 658 17.34 0.39 18.69
C CYS A 658 17.24 1.82 18.13
N PRO A 659 18.12 2.24 17.18
CA PRO A 659 18.24 3.62 16.71
C PRO A 659 16.91 4.26 16.35
N HIS A 660 16.07 3.71 15.48
CA HIS A 660 14.83 4.43 15.11
C HIS A 660 13.59 4.01 15.91
N ILE A 661 13.26 2.71 15.98
CA ILE A 661 12.13 2.21 16.75
C ILE A 661 12.51 0.94 17.53
N GLY A 662 12.15 0.87 18.81
CA GLY A 662 12.31 -0.37 19.60
C GLY A 662 11.28 -1.40 19.19
N ILE A 663 10.01 -1.13 19.48
CA ILE A 663 8.86 -1.97 19.14
C ILE A 663 7.93 -1.17 18.21
N MET A 664 7.69 -1.69 17.00
CA MET A 664 6.82 -1.07 16.00
C MET A 664 5.59 -1.92 15.70
N GLY A 665 4.40 -1.39 15.95
CA GLY A 665 3.13 -1.80 15.32
C GLY A 665 2.78 -0.84 14.18
N THR A 666 2.39 -1.39 13.03
CA THR A 666 2.11 -0.65 11.80
C THR A 666 0.64 -0.26 11.68
N ASP A 667 0.33 0.83 10.97
CA ASP A 667 -1.05 1.28 10.73
C ASP A 667 -1.89 0.30 9.91
N SER A 668 -1.27 -0.72 9.33
CA SER A 668 -1.94 -1.81 8.59
C SER A 668 -1.38 -3.16 9.03
N ASN A 669 -2.20 -4.20 9.01
CA ASN A 669 -1.84 -5.56 9.41
C ASN A 669 -1.50 -5.79 10.90
N SER A 670 -1.49 -4.77 11.76
CA SER A 670 -1.23 -4.94 13.20
C SER A 670 -2.51 -4.97 14.00
N GLY A 671 -2.67 -5.97 14.86
CA GLY A 671 -3.74 -6.11 15.84
C GLY A 671 -3.22 -5.92 17.26
N SER A 672 -3.82 -6.62 18.21
CA SER A 672 -3.52 -6.49 19.64
C SER A 672 -2.08 -6.88 19.99
N ILE A 673 -1.46 -6.12 20.88
CA ILE A 673 -0.13 -6.38 21.43
C ILE A 673 -0.09 -6.09 22.94
N SER A 674 0.55 -6.97 23.71
CA SER A 674 0.84 -6.76 25.13
C SER A 674 2.35 -6.76 25.38
N ILE A 675 2.85 -5.74 26.07
CA ILE A 675 4.25 -5.57 26.47
C ILE A 675 4.25 -5.57 28.00
N LEU A 676 4.77 -6.64 28.60
CA LEU A 676 4.63 -6.95 30.02
C LEU A 676 6.01 -7.15 30.64
N ASP A 677 6.24 -6.59 31.82
CA ASP A 677 7.48 -6.83 32.60
C ASP A 677 8.77 -6.53 31.80
N THR A 678 8.69 -5.61 30.83
CA THR A 678 9.72 -5.45 29.79
C THR A 678 10.50 -4.16 30.00
N GLU A 679 11.81 -4.22 29.78
CA GLU A 679 12.70 -3.06 29.84
C GLU A 679 13.05 -2.59 28.42
N VAL A 680 12.85 -1.30 28.14
CA VAL A 680 13.17 -0.68 26.85
C VAL A 680 14.07 0.53 27.08
N THR A 681 15.30 0.48 26.58
CA THR A 681 16.29 1.53 26.82
C THR A 681 17.16 1.89 25.63
N ASN A 682 17.77 3.07 25.63
CA ASN A 682 18.64 3.59 24.57
C ASN A 682 18.07 3.41 23.15
N SER A 683 16.76 3.59 23.02
CA SER A 683 16.01 3.34 21.78
C SER A 683 15.27 4.59 21.31
N GLY A 684 14.87 4.61 20.04
CA GLY A 684 14.02 5.67 19.52
C GLY A 684 14.73 6.96 19.11
N GLY A 685 16.05 6.97 18.93
CA GLY A 685 16.82 8.16 18.50
C GLY A 685 17.44 8.04 17.12
N LEU A 686 17.03 8.91 16.19
CA LEU A 686 17.65 8.99 14.88
C LEU A 686 19.14 9.38 14.98
N PRO A 687 19.98 8.96 14.01
CA PRO A 687 21.41 9.27 14.01
C PRO A 687 21.71 10.78 14.09
N ASP A 688 20.85 11.59 13.47
CA ASP A 688 20.93 13.05 13.49
C ASP A 688 20.11 13.61 14.67
N PRO A 689 20.76 14.27 15.65
CA PRO A 689 20.09 14.84 16.81
C PRO A 689 19.09 15.98 16.48
N SER A 690 19.14 16.53 15.26
CA SER A 690 18.18 17.53 14.79
C SER A 690 16.91 16.93 14.17
N GLN A 691 16.95 15.64 13.81
CA GLN A 691 15.78 14.93 13.29
C GLN A 691 14.83 14.58 14.43
N LYS A 692 13.54 14.74 14.17
CA LYS A 692 12.46 14.37 15.10
C LYS A 692 11.99 12.94 14.76
N TRP A 693 11.14 12.35 15.59
CA TRP A 693 10.23 11.23 15.26
C TRP A 693 10.67 9.78 15.53
N GLY A 694 11.76 9.51 16.25
CA GLY A 694 11.99 8.15 16.75
C GLY A 694 11.18 7.85 18.02
N HIS A 695 10.87 6.56 18.23
CA HIS A 695 10.02 6.09 19.34
C HIS A 695 10.51 4.73 19.85
N PRO A 696 10.85 4.58 21.14
CA PRO A 696 11.11 3.26 21.73
C PRO A 696 9.91 2.32 21.53
N ILE A 697 8.69 2.83 21.73
CA ILE A 697 7.44 2.11 21.42
C ILE A 697 6.59 2.97 20.49
N TYR A 698 6.35 2.48 19.28
CA TYR A 698 5.37 3.02 18.35
C TYR A 698 4.37 1.91 18.01
N VAL A 699 3.09 2.06 18.35
CA VAL A 699 2.09 1.04 17.99
C VAL A 699 0.86 1.68 17.40
N ALA A 700 0.61 1.37 16.13
CA ALA A 700 -0.68 1.54 15.50
C ALA A 700 -1.37 0.18 15.33
N THR A 701 -2.69 0.21 15.19
CA THR A 701 -3.51 -1.00 14.94
C THR A 701 -4.39 -0.82 13.71
N ASP A 702 -4.44 -1.83 12.87
CA ASP A 702 -5.36 -1.98 11.76
C ASP A 702 -6.77 -2.32 12.27
N GLN A 703 -7.49 -1.28 12.65
CA GLN A 703 -8.86 -1.34 13.17
C GLN A 703 -9.90 -1.92 12.19
N PHE A 704 -9.53 -2.05 10.91
CA PHE A 704 -10.38 -2.66 9.90
C PHE A 704 -10.21 -4.16 9.91
N ARG A 705 -8.96 -4.62 9.94
CA ARG A 705 -8.60 -6.03 9.95
C ARG A 705 -8.75 -6.70 11.32
N PHE A 706 -8.44 -5.98 12.39
CA PHE A 706 -8.47 -6.46 13.77
C PHE A 706 -9.25 -5.45 14.64
N PRO A 707 -10.58 -5.32 14.44
CA PRO A 707 -11.39 -4.37 15.21
C PRO A 707 -11.33 -4.66 16.71
N GLY A 708 -11.27 -3.60 17.51
CA GLY A 708 -11.16 -3.68 18.97
C GLY A 708 -9.76 -4.02 19.47
N SER A 709 -8.73 -3.78 18.64
CA SER A 709 -7.34 -4.07 19.02
C SER A 709 -6.86 -3.24 20.20
N VAL A 710 -6.05 -3.87 21.05
CA VAL A 710 -5.54 -3.25 22.28
C VAL A 710 -4.01 -3.20 22.25
N LEU A 711 -3.45 -2.01 22.48
CA LEU A 711 -2.09 -1.86 23.00
C LEU A 711 -2.15 -1.92 24.53
N ARG A 712 -1.47 -2.90 25.14
CA ARG A 712 -1.24 -2.94 26.58
C ARG A 712 0.26 -2.86 26.87
N VAL A 713 0.66 -1.90 27.69
CA VAL A 713 2.02 -1.83 28.26
C VAL A 713 1.88 -1.85 29.76
N GLU A 714 2.45 -2.85 30.42
CA GLU A 714 2.29 -3.05 31.86
C GLU A 714 3.56 -3.47 32.56
N ASN A 715 3.74 -2.95 33.78
CA ASN A 715 4.87 -3.25 34.66
C ASN A 715 6.23 -3.15 33.95
N SER A 716 6.36 -2.20 33.01
CA SER A 716 7.52 -2.07 32.12
C SER A 716 8.36 -0.84 32.47
N PHE A 717 9.66 -0.91 32.17
CA PHE A 717 10.63 0.15 32.48
C PHE A 717 11.20 0.75 31.20
N LEU A 718 10.82 2.00 30.91
CA LEU A 718 11.26 2.75 29.75
C LEU A 718 12.16 3.89 30.21
N HIS A 719 13.46 3.84 29.89
CA HIS A 719 14.43 4.81 30.40
C HIS A 719 15.63 5.01 29.48
N ASN A 720 16.38 6.10 29.67
CA ASN A 720 17.51 6.50 28.82
C ASN A 720 17.19 6.43 27.32
N ASN A 721 15.92 6.62 26.97
CA ASN A 721 15.47 6.52 25.59
C ASN A 721 15.75 7.82 24.86
N ARG A 722 16.09 7.68 23.58
CA ARG A 722 16.51 8.81 22.77
C ARG A 722 15.34 9.52 22.09
N GLY A 723 14.20 8.84 21.94
CA GLY A 723 12.96 9.37 21.35
C GLY A 723 11.85 9.64 22.34
N ASN A 724 10.66 9.91 21.83
CA ASN A 724 9.44 10.02 22.63
C ASN A 724 9.00 8.61 23.06
N SER A 725 8.81 8.37 24.36
CA SER A 725 8.85 7.01 24.92
C SER A 725 7.77 6.08 24.36
N ILE A 726 6.51 6.53 24.32
CA ILE A 726 5.39 5.75 23.78
C ILE A 726 4.55 6.61 22.84
N LYS A 727 4.41 6.18 21.59
CA LYS A 727 3.38 6.67 20.66
C LYS A 727 2.39 5.56 20.34
N SER A 728 1.13 5.82 20.67
CA SER A 728 0.02 4.94 20.32
C SER A 728 -0.91 5.61 19.31
N ARG A 729 -1.23 4.85 18.27
CA ARG A 729 -2.37 5.05 17.37
C ARG A 729 -3.32 3.83 17.42
N ALA A 730 -3.33 3.10 18.54
CA ALA A 730 -4.18 1.93 18.74
C ALA A 730 -5.62 2.30 19.14
N GLU A 731 -6.61 1.53 18.68
CA GLU A 731 -8.04 1.72 19.02
C GLU A 731 -8.27 1.81 20.53
N ASN A 732 -7.54 1.01 21.30
CA ASN A 732 -7.55 1.05 22.75
C ASN A 732 -6.13 0.96 23.30
N THR A 733 -5.73 1.90 24.14
CA THR A 733 -4.43 1.87 24.80
C THR A 733 -4.57 1.76 26.32
N LYS A 734 -3.79 0.86 26.90
CA LYS A 734 -3.71 0.61 28.34
C LYS A 734 -2.27 0.68 28.79
N LEU A 735 -1.89 1.77 29.47
CA LEU A 735 -0.55 1.95 30.04
C LEU A 735 -0.67 1.83 31.56
N TYR A 736 -0.30 0.68 32.12
CA TYR A 736 -0.51 0.35 33.53
C TYR A 736 0.77 0.11 34.30
N TYR A 737 0.96 0.78 35.44
CA TYR A 737 2.04 0.47 36.39
C TYR A 737 3.46 0.50 35.78
N ASN A 738 3.71 1.35 34.78
CA ASN A 738 5.02 1.46 34.15
C ASN A 738 5.87 2.56 34.80
N TRP A 739 7.19 2.43 34.66
CA TRP A 739 8.12 3.53 34.88
C TRP A 739 8.56 4.08 33.52
N ILE A 740 8.28 5.36 33.26
CA ILE A 740 8.57 6.01 31.98
C ILE A 740 9.40 7.26 32.23
N GLU A 741 10.64 7.24 31.77
CA GLU A 741 11.57 8.35 31.88
C GLU A 741 11.81 8.98 30.51
N VAL A 742 11.69 10.31 30.46
CA VAL A 742 12.06 11.14 29.31
C VAL A 742 13.47 11.68 29.54
N SER A 743 14.35 11.48 28.56
CA SER A 743 15.74 11.96 28.63
C SER A 743 15.80 13.48 28.39
N ASP A 744 16.89 14.11 28.82
CA ASP A 744 17.12 15.56 28.63
C ASP A 744 17.48 15.95 27.18
N ILE A 745 17.71 14.97 26.31
CA ILE A 745 18.13 15.19 24.92
C ILE A 745 17.01 15.74 24.02
N GLU A 746 17.37 16.33 22.88
CA GLU A 746 16.40 17.08 22.05
C GLU A 746 15.33 16.22 21.35
N GLN A 747 15.66 14.96 21.08
CA GLN A 747 14.77 14.01 20.42
C GLN A 747 13.75 13.38 21.39
N SER A 748 14.01 13.37 22.70
CA SER A 748 13.13 12.81 23.73
C SER A 748 12.29 13.92 24.36
N ARG A 749 11.06 14.09 23.88
CA ARG A 749 10.22 15.24 24.23
C ARG A 749 8.99 14.85 25.03
N TYR A 750 8.25 13.86 24.55
CA TYR A 750 7.03 13.36 25.21
C TYR A 750 7.31 12.02 25.89
N ALA A 751 6.76 11.83 27.09
CA ALA A 751 6.64 10.50 27.67
C ALA A 751 5.60 9.68 26.88
N ILE A 752 4.47 10.32 26.57
CA ILE A 752 3.30 9.63 26.02
C ILE A 752 2.66 10.45 24.89
N GLU A 753 2.38 9.80 23.77
CA GLU A 753 1.59 10.34 22.67
C GLU A 753 0.41 9.41 22.37
N LEU A 754 -0.82 9.89 22.55
CA LEU A 754 -2.06 9.13 22.31
C LEU A 754 -2.86 9.81 21.19
N ILE A 755 -2.55 9.43 19.96
CA ILE A 755 -2.93 10.15 18.75
C ILE A 755 -3.81 9.24 17.88
N GLY A 756 -4.81 9.78 17.18
CA GLY A 756 -5.57 8.98 16.22
C GLY A 756 -4.72 8.46 15.05
N PRO A 757 -5.14 7.44 14.29
CA PRO A 757 -4.52 7.10 13.00
C PRO A 757 -4.65 8.26 12.02
N GLU A 758 -3.87 8.24 10.95
CA GLU A 758 -3.88 9.28 9.90
C GLU A 758 -5.11 9.17 8.98
N MET A 759 -6.29 9.11 9.59
CA MET A 759 -7.58 8.88 8.95
C MET A 759 -8.63 9.75 9.65
N ARG A 760 -9.38 10.54 8.88
CA ARG A 760 -10.35 11.50 9.45
C ARG A 760 -11.63 10.84 10.00
N SER A 761 -11.94 9.61 9.59
CA SER A 761 -13.20 8.92 9.87
C SER A 761 -12.98 7.56 10.51
N VAL A 762 -12.34 7.57 11.67
CA VAL A 762 -12.14 6.38 12.48
C VAL A 762 -13.02 6.45 13.72
N GLY A 763 -13.39 5.26 14.24
CA GLY A 763 -14.19 5.17 15.45
C GLY A 763 -13.49 5.79 16.65
N VAL A 764 -14.23 5.91 17.74
CA VAL A 764 -13.75 6.37 19.04
C VAL A 764 -12.58 5.52 19.54
N MET A 765 -11.46 6.16 19.89
CA MET A 765 -10.28 5.51 20.43
C MET A 765 -10.06 5.88 21.89
N ASP A 766 -10.31 4.93 22.79
CA ASP A 766 -10.21 5.15 24.23
C ASP A 766 -8.82 4.82 24.76
N GLN A 767 -8.31 5.65 25.66
CA GLN A 767 -6.94 5.60 26.14
C GLN A 767 -6.92 5.71 27.67
N ASP A 768 -6.24 4.78 28.33
CA ASP A 768 -6.22 4.65 29.78
C ASP A 768 -4.79 4.51 30.31
N VAL A 769 -4.37 5.47 31.14
CA VAL A 769 -3.03 5.60 31.70
C VAL A 769 -3.14 5.57 33.22
N VAL A 770 -2.79 4.44 33.84
CA VAL A 770 -3.09 4.19 35.27
C VAL A 770 -1.88 3.69 36.04
N GLY A 771 -1.60 4.29 37.19
CA GLY A 771 -0.60 3.75 38.13
C GLY A 771 0.86 3.90 37.69
N ASN A 772 1.16 4.71 36.67
CA ASN A 772 2.52 4.86 36.14
C ASN A 772 3.33 5.88 36.94
N SER A 773 4.65 5.70 36.97
CA SER A 773 5.62 6.71 37.36
C SER A 773 6.23 7.34 36.10
N ILE A 774 6.03 8.64 35.92
CA ILE A 774 6.45 9.38 34.72
C ILE A 774 7.44 10.46 35.14
N VAL A 775 8.69 10.31 34.71
CA VAL A 775 9.79 11.21 35.05
C VAL A 775 10.15 12.06 33.84
N MET A 776 10.07 13.38 34.01
CA MET A 776 10.43 14.36 32.99
C MET A 776 11.76 15.01 33.35
N ASN A 777 12.83 14.67 32.62
CA ASN A 777 14.13 15.34 32.77
C ASN A 777 14.28 16.55 31.83
N LYS A 778 13.17 17.11 31.34
CA LYS A 778 13.14 18.16 30.32
C LYS A 778 11.94 19.09 30.51
N ASP A 779 12.14 20.38 30.18
CA ASP A 779 11.07 21.37 30.05
C ASP A 779 10.26 21.14 28.77
N PHE A 780 9.38 20.14 28.80
CA PHE A 780 8.48 19.82 27.69
C PHE A 780 7.20 19.16 28.21
N ALA A 781 6.13 19.19 27.41
CA ALA A 781 4.87 18.57 27.82
C ALA A 781 5.01 17.06 28.04
N VAL A 782 4.43 16.57 29.13
CA VAL A 782 4.46 15.15 29.53
C VAL A 782 3.80 14.29 28.46
N ALA A 783 2.59 14.67 28.06
CA ALA A 783 1.82 13.93 27.08
C ALA A 783 1.10 14.83 26.09
N ARG A 784 0.90 14.29 24.88
CA ARG A 784 0.00 14.85 23.88
C ARG A 784 -1.06 13.85 23.48
N PHE A 785 -2.28 14.33 23.24
CA PHE A 785 -3.37 13.46 22.84
C PHE A 785 -4.44 14.16 21.99
N GLY A 786 -5.15 13.33 21.23
CA GLY A 786 -6.09 13.75 20.20
C GLY A 786 -5.49 13.55 18.79
N ASN A 787 -4.66 14.48 18.30
CA ASN A 787 -4.15 14.46 16.92
C ASN A 787 -2.79 15.18 16.78
N ASP A 788 -1.86 14.70 15.96
CA ASP A 788 -0.57 15.36 15.68
C ASP A 788 -0.46 16.12 14.34
N GLY A 789 -1.60 16.43 13.71
CA GLY A 789 -1.73 17.02 12.38
C GLY A 789 -2.33 16.05 11.35
N SER A 790 -2.38 14.75 11.67
CA SER A 790 -2.92 13.67 10.84
C SER A 790 -3.86 12.75 11.65
N GLY A 791 -5.17 13.07 11.60
CA GLY A 791 -6.29 12.28 12.15
C GLY A 791 -6.47 12.30 13.69
N GLY A 792 -7.73 12.20 14.15
CA GLY A 792 -8.12 12.40 15.56
C GLY A 792 -8.47 11.11 16.28
N SER A 793 -8.16 11.04 17.59
CA SER A 793 -8.50 9.88 18.42
C SER A 793 -10.00 9.78 18.70
N ASN A 794 -10.73 10.90 18.72
CA ASN A 794 -12.19 10.99 18.91
C ASN A 794 -12.71 10.46 20.27
N GLY A 795 -11.91 9.66 21.00
CA GLY A 795 -12.32 9.01 22.22
C GLY A 795 -11.94 9.70 23.51
N ARG A 796 -11.97 8.90 24.58
CA ARG A 796 -11.77 9.35 25.96
C ARG A 796 -10.35 9.06 26.38
N VAL A 797 -9.73 10.01 27.06
CA VAL A 797 -8.39 9.87 27.64
C VAL A 797 -8.49 9.98 29.15
N ARG A 798 -8.01 8.97 29.87
CA ARG A 798 -7.95 8.99 31.33
C ARG A 798 -6.53 8.79 31.84
N PHE A 799 -6.12 9.65 32.77
CA PHE A 799 -4.93 9.51 33.58
C PHE A 799 -5.36 9.35 35.05
N ALA A 800 -5.15 8.18 35.63
CA ALA A 800 -5.56 7.90 37.00
C ALA A 800 -4.44 7.32 37.88
N ASN A 801 -4.30 7.80 39.12
CA ASN A 801 -3.36 7.24 40.10
C ASN A 801 -1.88 7.22 39.62
N ASN A 802 -1.47 8.15 38.77
CA ASN A 802 -0.08 8.24 38.30
C ASN A 802 0.75 9.20 39.18
N LEU A 803 2.06 8.95 39.22
CA LEU A 803 3.07 9.85 39.76
C LEU A 803 3.78 10.55 38.59
N PHE A 804 3.80 11.88 38.60
CA PHE A 804 4.58 12.70 37.68
C PHE A 804 5.69 13.41 38.46
N VAL A 805 6.94 13.15 38.08
CA VAL A 805 8.12 13.77 38.69
C VAL A 805 8.77 14.69 37.65
N ILE A 806 8.80 15.99 37.95
CA ILE A 806 9.50 16.97 37.13
C ILE A 806 10.91 17.14 37.70
N ASN A 807 11.89 16.65 36.95
CA ASN A 807 13.32 16.71 37.27
C ASN A 807 14.03 17.61 36.24
N ALA A 808 13.62 18.87 36.18
CA ALA A 808 14.19 19.86 35.25
C ALA A 808 14.44 21.17 35.99
N ASP A 809 15.52 21.87 35.65
CA ASP A 809 15.92 23.14 36.29
C ASP A 809 14.90 24.28 36.08
N SER A 810 14.00 24.13 35.09
CA SER A 810 12.89 25.03 34.83
C SER A 810 11.76 24.30 34.13
N TYR A 811 10.53 24.79 34.27
CA TYR A 811 9.36 24.23 33.59
C TYR A 811 8.42 25.33 33.07
N ASN A 812 8.74 25.91 31.91
CA ASN A 812 8.04 27.04 31.30
C ASN A 812 6.99 26.61 30.25
N THR A 813 6.40 25.44 30.44
CA THR A 813 5.42 24.85 29.52
C THR A 813 4.17 24.36 30.25
N TYR A 814 3.37 23.52 29.58
CA TYR A 814 2.18 22.85 30.12
C TYR A 814 2.42 21.35 30.27
N LEU A 815 1.70 20.66 31.15
CA LEU A 815 1.84 19.20 31.32
C LEU A 815 1.19 18.43 30.18
N PHE A 816 -0.02 18.82 29.75
CA PHE A 816 -0.81 18.08 28.76
C PHE A 816 -1.15 18.91 27.52
N ASN A 817 -0.90 18.35 26.34
CA ASN A 817 -1.28 18.96 25.06
C ASN A 817 -2.56 18.31 24.50
N LEU A 818 -3.66 19.07 24.42
CA LEU A 818 -4.93 18.62 23.86
C LEU A 818 -5.09 19.16 22.45
N THR A 819 -5.34 18.28 21.50
CA THR A 819 -5.27 18.63 20.07
C THR A 819 -6.42 18.02 19.28
N TYR A 820 -7.13 18.83 18.49
CA TYR A 820 -8.25 18.45 17.63
C TYR A 820 -9.33 17.59 18.32
N ALA A 821 -9.87 16.56 17.65
CA ALA A 821 -11.12 15.88 18.03
C ALA A 821 -10.95 14.80 19.12
N MET A 822 -11.71 14.93 20.21
CA MET A 822 -11.81 13.98 21.33
C MET A 822 -13.20 14.06 21.99
N THR A 823 -13.56 13.04 22.77
CA THR A 823 -14.78 13.02 23.58
C THR A 823 -14.55 13.62 24.97
N SER A 824 -13.54 13.12 25.70
CA SER A 824 -13.25 13.61 27.06
C SER A 824 -11.81 13.40 27.51
N PHE A 825 -11.40 14.22 28.48
CA PHE A 825 -10.14 14.07 29.22
C PHE A 825 -10.43 14.02 30.71
N THR A 826 -9.92 12.99 31.39
CA THR A 826 -10.05 12.80 32.85
C THR A 826 -8.68 12.68 33.49
N LEU A 827 -8.40 13.52 34.50
CA LEU A 827 -7.22 13.45 35.36
C LEU A 827 -7.69 13.22 36.79
N GLN A 828 -7.43 12.03 37.35
CA GLN A 828 -7.96 11.63 38.65
C GLN A 828 -6.90 11.03 39.58
N ASN A 829 -6.85 11.48 40.85
CA ASN A 829 -5.99 10.88 41.88
C ASN A 829 -4.49 10.84 41.53
N ASN A 830 -3.98 11.77 40.72
CA ASN A 830 -2.56 11.81 40.36
C ASN A 830 -1.77 12.71 41.31
N LEU A 831 -0.48 12.42 41.48
CA LEU A 831 0.48 13.27 42.15
C LEU A 831 1.42 13.89 41.11
N ILE A 832 1.53 15.22 41.10
CA ILE A 832 2.47 15.96 40.26
C ILE A 832 3.40 16.77 41.16
N HIS A 833 4.70 16.49 41.06
CA HIS A 833 5.71 17.05 41.95
C HIS A 833 6.98 17.44 41.19
N SER A 834 7.54 18.61 41.51
CA SER A 834 8.89 18.99 41.10
C SER A 834 9.92 18.62 42.17
N LEU A 835 11.07 18.08 41.76
CA LEU A 835 12.17 17.78 42.69
C LEU A 835 12.89 19.05 43.17
N ASP A 836 12.95 20.11 42.36
CA ASP A 836 13.38 21.42 42.80
C ASP A 836 12.16 22.26 43.17
N ASN A 837 12.06 22.61 44.46
CA ASN A 837 10.99 23.44 45.00
C ASN A 837 10.93 24.86 44.40
N ASN A 838 11.98 25.29 43.70
CA ASN A 838 12.00 26.58 43.00
C ASN A 838 11.39 26.52 41.59
N VAL A 839 11.14 25.32 41.05
CA VAL A 839 10.54 25.15 39.73
C VAL A 839 9.03 25.35 39.84
N ASP A 840 8.54 26.33 39.10
CA ASP A 840 7.14 26.74 39.12
C ASP A 840 6.36 26.11 37.96
N ILE A 841 5.67 24.99 38.23
CA ILE A 841 4.81 24.33 37.24
C ILE A 841 3.48 25.10 37.13
N ARG A 842 3.38 25.99 36.15
CA ARG A 842 2.26 26.94 36.05
C ARG A 842 1.04 26.45 35.29
N TYR A 843 1.22 25.59 34.28
CA TYR A 843 0.16 25.26 33.32
C TYR A 843 -0.13 23.77 33.29
N LEU A 844 -1.39 23.40 33.54
CA LEU A 844 -1.84 22.01 33.50
C LEU A 844 -1.97 21.53 32.07
N LEU A 845 -2.69 22.29 31.24
CA LEU A 845 -2.96 21.90 29.86
C LEU A 845 -2.97 23.10 28.93
N ARG A 846 -2.75 22.81 27.66
CA ARG A 846 -3.02 23.68 26.52
C ARG A 846 -4.00 22.98 25.57
N ASP A 847 -4.91 23.74 24.96
CA ASP A 847 -5.69 23.32 23.79
C ASP A 847 -5.19 24.03 22.51
N ASP A 848 -5.34 23.38 21.36
CA ASP A 848 -5.07 23.96 20.04
C ASP A 848 -6.24 23.64 19.09
N VAL A 849 -7.47 24.01 19.46
CA VAL A 849 -8.71 23.49 18.82
C VAL A 849 -9.75 24.57 18.49
N ASN A 850 -10.23 24.59 17.24
CA ASN A 850 -11.40 25.40 16.85
C ASN A 850 -12.70 24.71 17.34
N PRO A 851 -13.62 25.40 18.05
CA PRO A 851 -14.84 24.81 18.60
C PRO A 851 -15.68 23.97 17.62
N GLY A 852 -15.69 24.30 16.33
CA GLY A 852 -16.44 23.54 15.31
C GLY A 852 -15.82 22.20 14.89
N ASN A 853 -14.63 21.86 15.41
CA ASN A 853 -13.91 20.62 15.07
C ASN A 853 -14.01 19.54 16.15
N TRP A 854 -14.80 19.75 17.19
CA TRP A 854 -15.07 18.74 18.21
C TRP A 854 -16.17 17.78 17.75
N GLU A 855 -16.07 16.51 18.14
CA GLU A 855 -17.10 15.50 17.85
C GLU A 855 -18.41 15.76 18.62
N GLN A 856 -18.28 16.39 19.79
CA GLN A 856 -19.38 17.00 20.55
C GLN A 856 -19.04 18.48 20.71
N ASP A 857 -19.99 19.40 20.58
CA ASP A 857 -19.77 20.87 20.57
C ASP A 857 -18.85 21.41 21.71
N TYR A 858 -18.59 20.62 22.77
CA TYR A 858 -17.59 20.84 23.81
C TYR A 858 -16.93 19.52 24.29
N VAL A 859 -15.65 19.55 24.68
CA VAL A 859 -14.99 18.42 25.38
C VAL A 859 -15.35 18.38 26.85
N GLY A 860 -15.63 17.17 27.34
CA GLY A 860 -15.68 16.92 28.79
C GLY A 860 -14.28 16.86 29.39
N ILE A 861 -13.89 17.89 30.17
CA ILE A 861 -12.66 17.87 30.97
C ILE A 861 -13.01 17.64 32.44
N PHE A 862 -12.41 16.63 33.07
CA PHE A 862 -12.67 16.21 34.45
C PHE A 862 -11.36 16.15 35.23
N ILE A 863 -11.19 16.98 36.27
CA ILE A 863 -9.96 17.07 37.07
C ILE A 863 -10.30 16.90 38.56
N GLU A 864 -10.05 15.71 39.10
CA GLU A 864 -10.58 15.29 40.39
C GLU A 864 -9.49 14.71 41.31
N ASN A 865 -9.44 15.16 42.57
CA ASN A 865 -8.60 14.57 43.63
C ASN A 865 -7.10 14.46 43.30
N ASN A 866 -6.54 15.38 42.54
CA ASN A 866 -5.10 15.40 42.25
C ASN A 866 -4.36 16.25 43.28
N THR A 867 -3.09 15.93 43.49
CA THR A 867 -2.17 16.69 44.36
C THR A 867 -1.10 17.35 43.50
N PHE A 868 -0.90 18.66 43.69
CA PHE A 868 0.08 19.45 42.95
C PHE A 868 1.03 20.18 43.90
N SER A 869 2.32 20.27 43.53
CA SER A 869 3.30 21.12 44.22
C SER A 869 3.09 22.62 43.97
N ASN A 870 2.42 23.00 42.89
CA ASN A 870 2.22 24.39 42.47
C ASN A 870 0.74 24.66 42.15
N ILE A 871 0.34 25.93 42.18
CA ILE A 871 -0.97 26.35 41.72
C ILE A 871 -1.04 26.21 40.19
N MET A 872 -2.00 25.43 39.71
CA MET A 872 -2.14 25.11 38.30
C MET A 872 -3.09 26.09 37.58
N ARG A 873 -2.72 26.49 36.37
CA ARG A 873 -3.54 27.30 35.44
C ARG A 873 -3.83 26.54 34.15
N LEU A 874 -4.83 26.99 33.40
CA LEU A 874 -5.09 26.53 32.04
C LEU A 874 -4.42 27.49 31.06
N LYS A 875 -3.73 26.96 30.04
CA LYS A 875 -3.14 27.74 28.95
C LYS A 875 -3.99 27.57 27.69
N SER A 876 -5.24 28.05 27.77
CA SER A 876 -6.24 27.81 26.73
C SER A 876 -6.56 29.05 25.91
N SER A 877 -6.73 28.89 24.60
CA SER A 877 -7.19 29.97 23.70
C SER A 877 -8.69 29.91 23.39
N ASN A 878 -9.33 28.74 23.54
CA ASN A 878 -10.72 28.53 23.12
C ASN A 878 -11.65 28.04 24.24
N LEU A 879 -11.10 27.45 25.30
CA LEU A 879 -11.80 27.35 26.58
C LEU A 879 -11.68 28.73 27.26
N PRO A 880 -12.78 29.32 27.76
CA PRO A 880 -12.74 30.59 28.45
C PRO A 880 -11.69 30.54 29.55
N ASP A 881 -10.98 31.67 29.70
CA ASP A 881 -9.88 31.87 30.64
C ASP A 881 -10.42 31.86 32.08
N THR A 882 -10.87 30.70 32.58
CA THR A 882 -11.31 30.51 33.95
C THR A 882 -10.17 29.93 34.76
N ALA A 883 -9.07 30.68 34.85
CA ALA A 883 -8.00 30.44 35.81
C ALA A 883 -7.82 31.70 36.69
N GLY A 884 -8.84 31.98 37.50
CA GLY A 884 -8.82 33.06 38.49
C GLY A 884 -10.20 33.66 38.74
N SER A 885 -10.82 33.24 39.85
CA SER A 885 -12.04 33.83 40.44
C SER A 885 -13.19 34.21 39.51
N THR A 886 -13.68 33.32 38.65
CA THR A 886 -15.08 33.36 38.19
C THR A 886 -15.57 31.95 37.95
N SER A 887 -16.71 31.63 38.56
CA SER A 887 -17.11 30.29 38.97
C SER A 887 -18.39 29.81 38.30
N GLU A 888 -18.76 30.26 37.09
CA GLU A 888 -20.14 30.02 36.65
C GLU A 888 -20.39 29.46 35.25
N HIS A 889 -19.49 29.47 34.25
CA HIS A 889 -19.98 29.22 32.88
C HIS A 889 -19.46 28.04 32.05
N ILE A 890 -18.44 27.25 32.41
CA ILE A 890 -18.16 26.00 31.67
C ILE A 890 -17.80 24.78 32.55
N LEU A 891 -17.49 24.94 33.83
CA LEU A 891 -17.19 23.82 34.73
C LEU A 891 -17.92 24.07 36.05
N GLY A 892 -18.87 23.22 36.41
CA GLY A 892 -19.53 23.31 37.70
C GLY A 892 -18.48 23.32 38.83
N THR A 893 -18.62 24.26 39.77
CA THR A 893 -17.78 24.40 40.97
C THR A 893 -17.65 23.11 41.79
N GLU A 894 -18.56 22.17 41.61
CA GLU A 894 -18.56 20.85 42.24
C GLU A 894 -17.49 19.87 41.69
N ARG A 895 -16.87 20.13 40.54
CA ARG A 895 -15.96 19.17 39.86
C ARG A 895 -14.47 19.49 39.93
N TRP A 896 -14.10 20.60 40.56
CA TRP A 896 -12.72 20.98 40.91
C TRP A 896 -12.48 20.98 42.43
N SER A 897 -13.52 20.73 43.22
CA SER A 897 -13.64 21.08 44.64
C SER A 897 -12.78 20.28 45.63
N ASN A 898 -12.03 19.27 45.15
CA ASN A 898 -11.29 18.33 46.01
C ASN A 898 -9.82 18.15 45.60
N ASN A 899 -9.22 19.10 44.86
CA ASN A 899 -7.78 19.05 44.54
C ASN A 899 -6.97 19.78 45.63
N ASP A 900 -5.85 19.19 46.05
CA ASP A 900 -5.01 19.72 47.12
C ASP A 900 -3.73 20.37 46.57
N TYR A 901 -3.38 21.56 47.08
CA TYR A 901 -2.11 22.25 46.80
C TYR A 901 -1.20 22.12 48.02
N ALA A 902 -0.11 21.36 47.89
CA ALA A 902 0.86 21.20 48.96
C ALA A 902 1.92 22.30 48.85
N GLN A 903 1.77 23.41 49.59
CA GLN A 903 2.83 24.42 49.72
C GLN A 903 3.98 23.95 50.61
N ASP A 904 3.69 23.03 51.53
CA ASP A 904 4.66 22.49 52.47
C ASP A 904 4.46 20.98 52.57
N VAL A 905 5.57 20.25 52.53
CA VAL A 905 5.74 18.84 52.90
C VAL A 905 5.26 17.76 51.90
N ILE A 906 5.99 17.64 50.80
CA ILE A 906 6.34 16.32 50.26
C ILE A 906 7.85 16.16 50.42
N SER A 907 8.30 15.32 51.36
CA SER A 907 9.73 14.99 51.45
C SER A 907 10.00 13.78 50.57
N THR A 908 10.77 14.01 49.52
CA THR A 908 11.33 12.95 48.66
C THR A 908 12.76 12.66 49.10
N SER A 909 13.09 11.39 49.36
CA SER A 909 14.50 11.00 49.47
C SER A 909 15.01 10.65 48.08
N VAL A 910 16.05 11.35 47.63
CA VAL A 910 16.65 11.14 46.30
C VAL A 910 18.04 10.55 46.46
N HIS A 911 18.29 9.39 45.84
CA HIS A 911 19.63 8.79 45.77
C HIS A 911 20.00 8.55 44.31
N ASN A 912 21.09 9.18 43.83
CA ASN A 912 21.53 9.14 42.42
C ASN A 912 20.44 9.54 41.39
N GLY A 913 19.55 10.48 41.73
CA GLY A 913 18.50 10.98 40.82
C GLY A 913 17.21 10.16 40.82
N LEU A 914 17.10 9.11 41.65
CA LEU A 914 15.90 8.29 41.81
C LEU A 914 15.20 8.63 43.12
N VAL A 915 13.86 8.77 43.08
CA VAL A 915 13.01 8.99 44.27
C VAL A 915 12.78 7.65 44.97
N GLU A 916 13.30 7.52 46.20
CA GLU A 916 13.19 6.28 46.99
C GLU A 916 11.91 6.24 47.85
N GLN A 917 11.42 7.38 48.34
CA GLN A 917 10.21 7.47 49.17
C GLN A 917 9.49 8.81 48.97
N ILE A 918 8.14 8.80 49.06
CA ILE A 918 7.30 10.00 49.01
C ILE A 918 6.42 10.04 50.26
N TRP A 919 6.64 11.04 51.11
CA TRP A 919 5.84 11.28 52.32
C TRP A 919 4.89 12.44 52.10
N GLY A 920 3.60 12.25 52.32
CA GLY A 920 2.61 13.32 52.31
C GLY A 920 2.33 13.82 53.73
N TYR A 921 2.11 15.13 53.89
CA TYR A 921 1.63 15.69 55.15
C TYR A 921 0.38 16.54 54.89
N GLN A 922 -0.61 16.41 55.77
CA GLN A 922 -1.70 17.39 55.91
C GLN A 922 -1.54 18.10 57.26
N GLU A 923 -1.78 19.41 57.31
CA GLU A 923 -1.78 20.17 58.57
C GLU A 923 -2.68 19.47 59.61
N ASN A 924 -2.14 19.23 60.82
CA ASN A 924 -2.78 18.55 61.95
C ASN A 924 -3.03 17.03 61.79
N THR A 925 -2.34 16.36 60.87
CA THR A 925 -2.32 14.89 60.77
C THR A 925 -0.91 14.33 60.96
N MET A 926 -0.78 13.06 61.34
CA MET A 926 0.52 12.39 61.27
C MET A 926 0.93 12.22 59.80
N PRO A 927 2.24 12.32 59.46
CA PRO A 927 2.72 12.01 58.12
C PRO A 927 2.17 10.66 57.65
N TYR A 928 1.65 10.63 56.43
CA TYR A 928 1.21 9.40 55.79
C TYR A 928 2.13 9.10 54.62
N GLN A 929 2.65 7.88 54.59
CA GLN A 929 3.32 7.35 53.41
C GLN A 929 2.27 7.24 52.31
N LEU A 930 2.46 7.93 51.19
CA LEU A 930 1.65 7.67 50.02
C LEU A 930 1.97 6.23 49.59
N ASN A 931 0.94 5.37 49.51
CA ASN A 931 1.08 4.02 48.94
C ASN A 931 1.41 4.14 47.45
N VAL A 932 2.69 4.40 47.16
CA VAL A 932 3.34 3.95 45.94
C VAL A 932 3.35 2.41 46.04
N PRO A 933 3.07 1.64 44.96
CA PRO A 933 3.15 0.19 45.01
C PRO A 933 4.43 -0.27 45.71
N ASP A 934 4.34 -1.26 46.62
CA ASP A 934 5.46 -1.77 47.44
C ASP A 934 6.60 -2.37 46.60
N TYR A 935 7.36 -1.54 45.88
CA TYR A 935 8.56 -1.90 45.14
C TYR A 935 9.49 -0.69 45.01
N LEU A 936 10.13 -0.29 46.13
CA LEU A 936 11.58 -0.07 46.22
C LEU A 936 11.96 0.54 47.59
N ILE A 937 12.31 -0.30 48.55
CA ILE A 937 13.47 -0.03 49.40
C ILE A 937 14.45 -1.14 49.02
N LEU A 938 15.43 -0.80 48.18
CA LEU A 938 16.37 -1.76 47.61
C LEU A 938 17.13 -2.53 48.71
N ASP A 939 17.36 -1.90 49.86
CA ASP A 939 18.20 -2.46 50.94
C ASP A 939 17.51 -3.54 51.79
N GLU A 940 16.18 -3.53 51.92
CA GLU A 940 15.46 -4.52 52.75
C GLU A 940 15.18 -5.83 51.99
N TYR A 941 15.18 -5.80 50.66
CA TYR A 941 15.06 -7.00 49.81
C TYR A 941 16.41 -7.74 49.62
N LEU A 942 17.53 -7.13 50.02
CA LEU A 942 18.87 -7.70 49.91
C LEU A 942 19.30 -8.46 51.18
N VAL A 943 18.54 -8.38 52.27
CA VAL A 943 18.80 -9.16 53.49
C VAL A 943 18.20 -10.56 53.34
N GLY A 944 18.83 -11.39 52.50
CA GLY A 944 18.53 -12.83 52.38
C GLY A 944 18.56 -13.42 50.97
N ALA A 945 18.66 -12.60 49.92
CA ALA A 945 18.76 -13.08 48.55
C ALA A 945 20.21 -13.54 48.23
N PRO A 946 20.43 -14.78 47.74
CA PRO A 946 21.76 -15.22 47.30
C PRO A 946 22.30 -14.30 46.21
N VAL A 947 23.50 -13.78 46.44
CA VAL A 947 24.23 -12.80 45.58
C VAL A 947 24.26 -13.22 44.10
N ASP A 948 24.24 -14.52 43.86
CA ASP A 948 24.35 -15.20 42.58
C ASP A 948 23.06 -15.20 41.73
N LYS A 949 21.94 -14.64 42.22
CA LYS A 949 20.70 -14.44 41.45
C LYS A 949 20.36 -12.97 41.12
N MET A 950 21.24 -12.03 41.44
CA MET A 950 21.08 -10.62 41.07
C MET A 950 21.54 -10.40 39.62
N ARG A 951 20.59 -10.28 38.68
CA ARG A 951 20.86 -9.96 37.26
C ARG A 951 20.52 -8.52 36.86
N LEU A 952 20.48 -7.61 37.83
CA LEU A 952 20.49 -6.17 37.59
C LEU A 952 21.62 -5.59 38.45
N SER A 953 22.86 -5.76 38.00
CA SER A 953 24.00 -5.13 38.63
C SER A 953 24.18 -3.71 38.08
N ARG A 954 24.26 -2.74 38.99
CA ARG A 954 24.66 -1.35 38.74
C ARG A 954 25.98 -1.28 37.94
N PRO A 955 26.23 -0.20 37.18
CA PRO A 955 27.58 0.15 36.75
C PRO A 955 28.48 0.33 37.97
N ILE A 956 29.70 -0.21 37.91
CA ILE A 956 30.72 0.02 38.95
C ILE A 956 31.24 1.45 38.80
N PRO A 957 31.18 2.30 39.83
CA PRO A 957 31.76 3.64 39.76
C PRO A 957 33.28 3.56 39.52
N GLY A 958 33.73 4.00 38.34
CA GLY A 958 35.15 4.14 38.02
C GLY A 958 35.69 3.36 36.82
N GLU A 959 34.88 2.57 36.11
CA GLU A 959 35.32 1.98 34.84
C GLU A 959 35.01 2.91 33.65
N SER A 960 36.01 3.16 32.81
CA SER A 960 35.88 3.96 31.59
C SER A 960 35.11 3.18 30.52
N ILE A 961 34.06 3.81 29.99
CA ILE A 961 33.16 3.29 28.96
C ILE A 961 33.90 3.15 27.61
N HIS A 962 33.71 2.03 26.94
CA HIS A 962 33.77 1.93 25.47
C HIS A 962 32.41 1.50 24.94
#